data_AF-A0AAU1NFA0-F1
#
_entry.id   AF-A0AAU1NFA0-F1
#
_cell.length_a   1.000
_cell.length_b   1.000
_cell.length_c   1.000
_cell.angle_alpha   90.00
_cell.angle_beta   90.00
_cell.angle_gamma   90.00
#
_symmetry.space_group_name_H-M   'P 1'
#
loop_
_entity.id
_entity.type
_entity.pdbx_description
1 polymer ?
#
loop_
_entity_poly.entity_id
_entity_poly.type
_entity_poly.pdbx_seq_one_letter_code
_entity_poly.pdbx_strand_id
1 'polypeptide(L)'
;MTYDPQQRFLSLVPGGNGIMYAIQADGNLYWYRHINWTTGTPASWANSGAPRLIGTGWQKFRFVLAAADGQVFAFLPNGDLIWYRYLLSDLNTGAGSWHSASGSRIGTQWNFPRVIGGWNNVFYAQDGNGDLRWYKYTGTNGSFSWAPNSGAKIGSQWQPYTQLFADPNGVIFGTRHGSALSWFRYLGSTGSFNWANGGVPVDTTILGPFERGLFSNGSGAVYKINTNTANPPGPDNQLQWYRLLNSETVNTSGVQWAGGSGAVVGTGFTRENSAALQGYPTSVSTRQGTNLDIHVSTTFPSYTSSTVRLAPASGAPVTVTAPASRTGQFQLLKSGYHAAGCGWNPSFSVSVGTGTSWPSGVYASQLKSPQGKEHNVMFVVRPSSPQRQIAVLVPTNTYNAYNFWGGHNQYTAGQSGAQRTVTLQRPNMGTSWDNSYLAAPGIIDHLLYSDLLLFRWMSSQNIQYDCYADNDLHATGAGWLRTPAQGGNYKAVVLTTHPEYFTQTARDNIAAFQNNGGRIIYLGGNGIYERMQYTPDGDAVIFRRPDGSRDVFADSGQSESQILGVSHFPPTYMSFAPYEVRDTGNNPFTAGTGLSVGDSFGSVSYDIAASGWEVDRLQAAVPGAVLIAEGLNNTGGAEMVYVPPVSPKGWVFTAGSLSFTGSVPFDTAIQKILLNVFAKAVA
;
A
#
# COMPACT_ATOMS: atom_id res chain seq x y z
N MET A 1 29.97 -3.59 6.93
CA MET A 1 28.67 -3.96 7.55
C MET A 1 27.84 -4.69 6.51
N THR A 2 27.14 -5.76 6.89
CA THR A 2 26.29 -6.59 6.00
C THR A 2 24.80 -6.20 6.06
N TYR A 3 24.45 -5.20 6.88
CA TYR A 3 23.12 -4.61 7.03
C TYR A 3 23.23 -3.13 7.45
N ASP A 4 22.14 -2.38 7.32
CA ASP A 4 22.06 -0.97 7.74
C ASP A 4 21.42 -0.85 9.15
N PRO A 5 22.01 -0.14 10.13
CA PRO A 5 21.41 0.05 11.44
C PRO A 5 20.02 0.71 11.42
N GLN A 6 19.72 1.57 10.44
CA GLN A 6 18.41 2.21 10.26
C GLN A 6 17.36 1.22 9.71
N GLN A 7 17.80 0.07 9.20
CA GLN A 7 16.97 -0.96 8.56
C GLN A 7 17.40 -2.36 9.04
N ARG A 8 17.60 -2.50 10.35
CA ARG A 8 18.27 -3.66 10.95
C ARG A 8 17.47 -4.93 10.77
N PHE A 9 16.17 -4.93 11.12
CA PHE A 9 15.34 -6.12 11.09
C PHE A 9 14.36 -6.11 9.92
N LEU A 10 14.19 -7.28 9.31
CA LEU A 10 13.10 -7.54 8.35
C LEU A 10 11.81 -7.86 9.09
N SER A 11 11.91 -8.57 10.22
CA SER A 11 10.75 -8.98 11.00
C SER A 11 11.13 -9.25 12.45
N LEU A 12 10.19 -8.98 13.35
CA LEU A 12 10.18 -9.44 14.73
C LEU A 12 9.03 -10.44 14.87
N VAL A 13 9.35 -11.67 15.24
CA VAL A 13 8.40 -12.79 15.31
C VAL A 13 8.18 -13.14 16.78
N PRO A 14 6.97 -12.96 17.32
CA PRO A 14 6.69 -13.33 18.70
C PRO A 14 6.75 -14.85 18.87
N GLY A 15 7.50 -15.30 19.87
CA GLY A 15 7.67 -16.71 20.20
C GLY A 15 6.94 -17.14 21.47
N GLY A 16 6.24 -16.24 22.15
CA GLY A 16 5.53 -16.49 23.41
C GLY A 16 6.42 -16.37 24.64
N ASN A 17 5.80 -16.15 25.81
CA ASN A 17 6.50 -16.11 27.10
C ASN A 17 7.69 -15.12 27.13
N GLY A 18 7.54 -14.00 26.42
CA GLY A 18 8.55 -12.94 26.29
C GLY A 18 9.59 -13.19 25.20
N ILE A 19 9.61 -14.38 24.57
CA ILE A 19 10.54 -14.71 23.49
C ILE A 19 10.17 -13.92 22.23
N MET A 20 11.18 -13.41 21.54
CA MET A 20 11.06 -12.80 20.21
C MET A 20 12.20 -13.29 19.34
N TYR A 21 11.86 -13.75 18.13
CA TYR A 21 12.85 -14.04 17.10
C TYR A 21 12.99 -12.83 16.19
N ALA A 22 14.20 -12.34 15.98
CA ALA A 22 14.46 -11.19 15.12
C ALA A 22 15.23 -11.63 13.88
N ILE A 23 14.65 -11.42 12.70
CA ILE A 23 15.30 -11.69 11.42
C ILE A 23 16.02 -10.42 10.99
N GLN A 24 17.35 -10.42 11.06
CA GLN A 24 18.18 -9.32 10.62
C GLN A 24 18.27 -9.28 9.08
N ALA A 25 18.46 -8.10 8.51
CA ALA A 25 18.47 -7.91 7.05
C ALA A 25 19.54 -8.72 6.32
N ASP A 26 20.64 -9.07 6.99
CA ASP A 26 21.69 -9.94 6.46
C ASP A 26 21.36 -11.44 6.48
N GLY A 27 20.21 -11.82 7.05
CA GLY A 27 19.75 -13.20 7.13
C GLY A 27 19.98 -13.91 8.45
N ASN A 28 20.64 -13.27 9.41
CA ASN A 28 20.81 -13.83 10.74
C ASN A 28 19.48 -13.86 11.50
N LEU A 29 19.20 -14.98 12.16
CA LEU A 29 18.06 -15.14 13.07
C LEU A 29 18.58 -15.10 14.50
N TYR A 30 18.07 -14.13 15.25
CA TYR A 30 18.41 -13.96 16.66
C TYR A 30 17.24 -14.33 17.56
N TRP A 31 17.57 -14.95 18.68
CA TRP A 31 16.67 -15.12 19.82
C TRP A 31 16.88 -13.98 20.81
N TYR A 32 15.77 -13.41 21.26
CA TYR A 32 15.67 -12.46 22.35
C TYR A 32 14.62 -12.95 23.35
N ARG A 33 14.69 -12.49 24.60
CA ARG A 33 13.58 -12.60 25.54
C ARG A 33 13.47 -11.38 26.44
N HIS A 34 12.30 -10.77 26.42
CA HIS A 34 11.90 -9.77 27.41
C HIS A 34 11.38 -10.52 28.64
N ILE A 35 12.12 -10.47 29.76
CA ILE A 35 11.83 -11.25 30.98
C ILE A 35 10.49 -10.81 31.57
N ASN A 36 10.28 -9.49 31.65
CA ASN A 36 9.12 -8.87 32.29
C ASN A 36 8.02 -8.51 31.29
N TRP A 37 7.80 -9.35 30.29
CA TRP A 37 6.83 -9.13 29.22
C TRP A 37 5.37 -9.03 29.67
N THR A 38 5.02 -9.43 30.90
CA THR A 38 3.68 -9.29 31.48
C THR A 38 3.50 -7.99 32.28
N THR A 39 4.59 -7.34 32.68
CA THR A 39 4.57 -6.12 33.52
C THR A 39 5.19 -4.89 32.84
N GLY A 40 5.94 -5.07 31.75
CA GLY A 40 6.49 -3.97 30.97
C GLY A 40 7.71 -3.29 31.57
N THR A 41 8.39 -3.92 32.54
CA THR A 41 9.55 -3.31 33.20
C THR A 41 10.66 -3.00 32.17
N PRO A 42 11.10 -1.73 32.04
CA PRO A 42 12.08 -1.34 31.03
C PRO A 42 13.40 -2.13 31.11
N ALA A 43 14.00 -2.35 29.93
CA ALA A 43 15.35 -2.93 29.78
C ALA A 43 15.57 -4.30 30.45
N SER A 44 14.51 -5.06 30.75
CA SER A 44 14.61 -6.37 31.39
C SER A 44 14.75 -7.50 30.35
N TRP A 45 15.96 -7.70 29.84
CA TRP A 45 16.24 -8.69 28.80
C TRP A 45 17.08 -9.86 29.32
N ALA A 46 16.74 -11.06 28.87
CA ALA A 46 17.55 -12.24 29.09
C ALA A 46 18.94 -12.08 28.45
N ASN A 47 19.89 -12.92 28.87
CA ASN A 47 21.26 -12.94 28.38
C ASN A 47 21.95 -11.57 28.47
N SER A 48 21.68 -10.82 29.54
CA SER A 48 22.18 -9.46 29.76
C SER A 48 21.88 -8.50 28.58
N GLY A 49 20.76 -8.72 27.88
CA GLY A 49 20.37 -7.95 26.70
C GLY A 49 21.06 -8.34 25.40
N ALA A 50 22.03 -9.26 25.43
CA ALA A 50 22.70 -9.73 24.23
C ALA A 50 21.82 -10.74 23.47
N PRO A 51 21.57 -10.55 22.17
CA PRO A 51 20.89 -11.56 21.38
C PRO A 51 21.71 -12.84 21.25
N ARG A 52 21.03 -13.97 21.11
CA ARG A 52 21.67 -15.23 20.71
C ARG A 52 21.44 -15.49 19.22
N LEU A 53 22.52 -15.61 18.44
CA LEU A 53 22.40 -16.10 17.06
C LEU A 53 21.99 -17.57 17.08
N ILE A 54 20.87 -17.89 16.44
CA ILE A 54 20.34 -19.26 16.39
C ILE A 54 20.16 -19.78 14.97
N GLY A 55 20.34 -18.96 13.93
CA GLY A 55 20.28 -19.42 12.54
C GLY A 55 20.75 -18.36 11.54
N THR A 56 20.94 -18.78 10.30
CA THR A 56 21.37 -17.93 9.18
C THR A 56 20.53 -18.23 7.93
N GLY A 57 20.53 -17.33 6.94
CA GLY A 57 19.80 -17.51 5.69
C GLY A 57 18.27 -17.31 5.82
N TRP A 58 17.80 -16.56 6.81
CA TRP A 58 16.38 -16.33 7.08
C TRP A 58 15.75 -15.17 6.29
N GLN A 59 16.56 -14.31 5.66
CA GLN A 59 16.10 -13.19 4.83
C GLN A 59 15.32 -13.65 3.57
N LYS A 60 15.39 -14.94 3.24
CA LYS A 60 14.67 -15.56 2.12
C LYS A 60 13.16 -15.70 2.34
N PHE A 61 12.71 -15.73 3.60
CA PHE A 61 11.30 -15.97 3.91
C PHE A 61 10.47 -14.69 3.74
N ARG A 62 9.22 -14.85 3.28
CA ARG A 62 8.23 -13.78 3.16
C ARG A 62 7.58 -13.49 4.51
N PHE A 63 7.15 -14.55 5.18
CA PHE A 63 6.56 -14.49 6.52
C PHE A 63 7.24 -15.53 7.41
N VAL A 64 7.32 -15.23 8.71
CA VAL A 64 7.68 -16.21 9.72
C VAL A 64 6.75 -16.01 10.91
N LEU A 65 6.15 -17.10 11.36
CA LEU A 65 5.30 -17.18 12.55
C LEU A 65 5.93 -18.16 13.54
N ALA A 66 5.56 -18.06 14.81
CA ALA A 66 6.05 -18.99 15.82
C ALA A 66 5.01 -19.28 16.89
N ALA A 67 5.24 -20.36 17.64
CA ALA A 67 4.43 -20.83 18.74
C ALA A 67 5.25 -20.87 20.05
N ALA A 68 4.55 -20.81 21.17
CA ALA A 68 5.12 -20.82 22.52
C ALA A 68 5.95 -22.07 22.87
N ASP A 69 5.74 -23.17 22.14
CA ASP A 69 6.43 -24.46 22.33
C ASP A 69 7.71 -24.62 21.49
N GLY A 70 8.15 -23.52 20.86
CA GLY A 70 9.36 -23.44 20.05
C GLY A 70 9.16 -23.76 18.58
N GLN A 71 7.94 -24.07 18.12
CA GLN A 71 7.68 -24.26 16.69
C GLN A 71 7.77 -22.94 15.93
N VAL A 72 8.35 -22.99 14.73
CA VAL A 72 8.53 -21.85 13.84
C VAL A 72 8.10 -22.26 12.43
N PHE A 73 7.28 -21.42 11.82
CA PHE A 73 6.61 -21.65 10.54
C PHE A 73 7.07 -20.58 9.56
N ALA A 74 7.86 -20.97 8.57
CA ALA A 74 8.53 -20.04 7.66
C ALA A 74 8.02 -20.22 6.22
N PHE A 75 7.49 -19.14 5.66
CA PHE A 75 6.78 -19.13 4.37
C PHE A 75 7.72 -18.63 3.29
N LEU A 76 7.96 -19.46 2.28
CA LEU A 76 8.78 -19.10 1.12
C LEU A 76 7.96 -18.33 0.07
N PRO A 77 8.60 -17.46 -0.73
CA PRO A 77 7.93 -16.73 -1.80
C PRO A 77 7.25 -17.59 -2.87
N ASN A 78 7.68 -18.85 -3.03
CA ASN A 78 7.05 -19.81 -3.96
C ASN A 78 5.76 -20.44 -3.41
N GLY A 79 5.38 -20.14 -2.17
CA GLY A 79 4.21 -20.69 -1.49
C GLY A 79 4.47 -21.96 -0.69
N ASP A 80 5.72 -22.41 -0.57
CA ASP A 80 6.07 -23.50 0.34
C ASP A 80 6.07 -23.00 1.79
N LEU A 81 5.52 -23.83 2.70
CA LEU A 81 5.60 -23.63 4.14
C LEU A 81 6.59 -24.61 4.75
N ILE A 82 7.64 -24.07 5.35
CA ILE A 82 8.74 -24.83 5.96
C ILE A 82 8.62 -24.77 7.48
N TRP A 83 8.69 -25.94 8.10
CA TRP A 83 8.61 -26.11 9.54
C TRP A 83 9.98 -26.18 10.18
N TYR A 84 10.11 -25.55 11.33
CA TYR A 84 11.26 -25.60 12.21
C TYR A 84 10.78 -25.75 13.65
N ARG A 85 11.64 -26.24 14.53
CA ARG A 85 11.40 -26.16 15.98
C ARG A 85 12.69 -25.91 16.73
N TYR A 86 12.74 -24.84 17.50
CA TYR A 86 13.86 -24.54 18.37
C TYR A 86 13.64 -25.18 19.75
N LEU A 87 14.44 -26.18 20.06
CA LEU A 87 14.47 -26.89 21.34
C LEU A 87 15.33 -26.08 22.32
N LEU A 88 14.69 -25.16 23.02
CA LEU A 88 15.31 -24.31 24.02
C LEU A 88 15.72 -25.15 25.24
N SER A 89 17.01 -25.11 25.59
CA SER A 89 17.56 -25.76 26.78
C SER A 89 17.77 -24.79 27.95
N ASP A 90 17.91 -23.49 27.67
CA ASP A 90 18.07 -22.45 28.69
C ASP A 90 17.36 -21.15 28.31
N LEU A 91 16.35 -20.80 29.10
CA LEU A 91 15.50 -19.62 28.90
C LEU A 91 16.19 -18.30 29.30
N ASN A 92 17.29 -18.35 30.05
CA ASN A 92 18.04 -17.16 30.47
C ASN A 92 19.10 -16.75 29.46
N THR A 93 19.63 -17.69 28.67
CA THR A 93 20.69 -17.42 27.67
C THR A 93 20.23 -17.62 26.24
N GLY A 94 19.05 -18.21 26.03
CA GLY A 94 18.56 -18.63 24.72
C GLY A 94 19.20 -19.91 24.21
N ALA A 95 20.05 -20.58 24.99
CA ALA A 95 20.73 -21.80 24.55
C ALA A 95 19.73 -22.90 24.20
N GLY A 96 20.05 -23.65 23.15
CA GLY A 96 19.17 -24.65 22.58
C GLY A 96 19.73 -25.18 21.27
N SER A 97 18.92 -25.96 20.57
CA SER A 97 19.24 -26.56 19.27
C SER A 97 18.00 -26.65 18.40
N TRP A 98 18.17 -26.78 17.08
CA TRP A 98 17.05 -27.09 16.20
C TRP A 98 16.69 -28.57 16.32
N HIS A 99 15.39 -28.87 16.36
CA HIS A 99 14.87 -30.21 16.21
C HIS A 99 15.40 -30.83 14.91
N SER A 100 15.72 -32.13 14.91
CA SER A 100 16.35 -32.82 13.77
C SER A 100 15.54 -32.74 12.47
N ALA A 101 14.21 -32.70 12.57
CA ALA A 101 13.30 -32.54 11.42
C ALA A 101 13.08 -31.07 10.98
N SER A 102 13.80 -30.10 11.55
CA SER A 102 13.69 -28.70 11.13
C SER A 102 14.14 -28.55 9.67
N GLY A 103 13.43 -27.71 8.91
CA GLY A 103 13.59 -27.59 7.46
C GLY A 103 12.62 -28.46 6.65
N SER A 104 11.72 -29.20 7.30
CA SER A 104 10.71 -30.02 6.62
C SER A 104 9.65 -29.14 5.95
N ARG A 105 9.31 -29.43 4.68
CA ARG A 105 8.18 -28.79 4.01
C ARG A 105 6.87 -29.43 4.48
N ILE A 106 6.00 -28.63 5.07
CA ILE A 106 4.72 -29.07 5.65
C ILE A 106 3.49 -28.50 4.92
N GLY A 107 3.70 -27.69 3.89
CA GLY A 107 2.61 -27.09 3.12
C GLY A 107 3.09 -26.50 1.80
N THR A 108 2.16 -26.31 0.89
CA THR A 108 2.33 -25.66 -0.42
C THR A 108 1.18 -24.69 -0.67
N GLN A 109 1.31 -23.81 -1.67
CA GLN A 109 0.27 -22.83 -2.05
C GLN A 109 -0.07 -21.79 -0.98
N TRP A 110 0.87 -21.48 -0.08
CA TRP A 110 0.72 -20.43 0.93
C TRP A 110 1.01 -19.02 0.40
N ASN A 111 0.60 -18.72 -0.83
CA ASN A 111 0.79 -17.42 -1.48
C ASN A 111 -0.24 -16.38 -1.03
N PHE A 112 -0.75 -16.49 0.20
CA PHE A 112 -1.70 -15.56 0.77
C PHE A 112 -1.08 -14.16 0.90
N PRO A 113 -1.83 -13.09 0.61
CA PRO A 113 -1.38 -11.73 0.87
C PRO A 113 -0.93 -11.52 2.32
N ARG A 114 -1.60 -12.16 3.29
CA ARG A 114 -1.26 -12.07 4.71
C ARG A 114 -1.48 -13.40 5.43
N VAL A 115 -0.56 -13.74 6.33
CA VAL A 115 -0.73 -14.85 7.29
C VAL A 115 -0.31 -14.37 8.68
N ILE A 116 -1.16 -14.61 9.67
CA ILE A 116 -0.93 -14.26 11.08
C ILE A 116 -1.18 -15.48 11.98
N GLY A 117 -0.75 -15.39 13.24
CA GLY A 117 -0.93 -16.47 14.22
C GLY A 117 0.34 -17.28 14.44
N GLY A 118 0.20 -18.60 14.45
CA GLY A 118 1.20 -19.55 14.93
C GLY A 118 0.90 -20.02 16.36
N TRP A 119 0.10 -19.27 17.13
CA TRP A 119 -0.30 -19.65 18.48
C TRP A 119 -1.14 -20.91 18.51
N ASN A 120 -0.79 -21.84 19.41
CA ASN A 120 -1.42 -23.16 19.50
C ASN A 120 -1.49 -23.87 18.12
N ASN A 121 -0.52 -23.57 17.24
CA ASN A 121 -0.41 -24.04 15.86
C ASN A 121 -1.59 -23.65 14.96
N VAL A 122 -2.32 -22.58 15.30
CA VAL A 122 -3.42 -22.04 14.49
C VAL A 122 -2.93 -20.85 13.67
N PHE A 123 -3.33 -20.82 12.40
CA PHE A 123 -3.04 -19.74 11.46
C PHE A 123 -4.32 -19.12 10.94
N TYR A 124 -4.26 -17.82 10.70
CA TYR A 124 -5.27 -17.10 9.95
C TYR A 124 -4.64 -16.55 8.69
N ALA A 125 -5.14 -16.96 7.53
CA ALA A 125 -4.65 -16.51 6.24
C ALA A 125 -5.72 -15.68 5.54
N GLN A 126 -5.37 -14.45 5.16
CA GLN A 126 -6.25 -13.58 4.39
C GLN A 126 -5.95 -13.78 2.90
N ASP A 127 -6.97 -14.09 2.11
CA ASP A 127 -6.82 -14.23 0.65
C ASP A 127 -6.99 -12.88 -0.10
N GLY A 128 -6.80 -12.91 -1.43
CA GLY A 128 -6.86 -11.71 -2.28
C GLY A 128 -8.23 -11.04 -2.32
N ASN A 129 -9.31 -11.74 -1.92
CA ASN A 129 -10.65 -11.19 -1.80
C ASN A 129 -10.93 -10.63 -0.39
N GLY A 130 -9.92 -10.67 0.49
CA GLY A 130 -10.02 -10.28 1.89
C GLY A 130 -10.87 -11.22 2.74
N ASP A 131 -11.03 -12.47 2.32
CA ASP A 131 -11.62 -13.50 3.17
C ASP A 131 -10.57 -14.05 4.13
N LEU A 132 -10.97 -14.26 5.40
CA LEU A 132 -10.10 -14.84 6.42
C LEU A 132 -10.33 -16.34 6.52
N ARG A 133 -9.25 -17.12 6.42
CA ARG A 133 -9.26 -18.59 6.42
C ARG A 133 -8.51 -19.15 7.61
N TRP A 134 -9.05 -20.22 8.19
CA TRP A 134 -8.50 -20.89 9.36
C TRP A 134 -7.70 -22.13 8.99
N TYR A 135 -6.55 -22.32 9.61
CA TYR A 135 -5.74 -23.53 9.48
C TYR A 135 -5.19 -23.95 10.84
N LYS A 136 -5.01 -25.25 11.06
CA LYS A 136 -4.32 -25.74 12.26
C LYS A 136 -3.35 -26.86 11.91
N TYR A 137 -2.08 -26.64 12.23
CA TYR A 137 -1.06 -27.66 12.11
C TYR A 137 -1.12 -28.60 13.32
N THR A 138 -1.03 -29.91 13.07
CA THR A 138 -1.18 -30.96 14.11
C THR A 138 0.09 -31.78 14.31
N GLY A 139 1.09 -31.63 13.43
CA GLY A 139 2.38 -32.29 13.59
C GLY A 139 3.22 -31.67 14.71
N THR A 140 4.25 -32.41 15.14
CA THR A 140 5.25 -31.96 16.13
C THR A 140 6.69 -32.18 15.68
N ASN A 141 6.87 -32.80 14.51
CA ASN A 141 8.12 -33.32 13.97
C ASN A 141 8.29 -33.02 12.47
N GLY A 142 7.66 -31.95 11.96
CA GLY A 142 7.74 -31.57 10.56
C GLY A 142 6.96 -32.46 9.57
N SER A 143 6.07 -33.34 10.05
CA SER A 143 5.17 -34.12 9.20
C SER A 143 4.15 -33.22 8.48
N PHE A 144 3.74 -33.58 7.26
CA PHE A 144 2.60 -32.94 6.59
C PHE A 144 1.29 -33.34 7.29
N SER A 145 0.90 -32.64 8.36
CA SER A 145 -0.25 -33.00 9.20
C SER A 145 -1.07 -31.77 9.59
N TRP A 146 -2.32 -31.72 9.13
CA TRP A 146 -3.24 -30.59 9.28
C TRP A 146 -4.57 -31.06 9.86
N ALA A 147 -5.19 -30.24 10.70
CA ALA A 147 -6.49 -30.55 11.27
C ALA A 147 -7.55 -30.64 10.15
N PRO A 148 -8.58 -31.50 10.31
CA PRO A 148 -9.77 -31.48 9.45
C PRO A 148 -10.31 -30.05 9.32
N ASN A 149 -10.73 -29.66 8.11
CA ASN A 149 -11.22 -28.31 7.74
C ASN A 149 -10.18 -27.17 7.71
N SER A 150 -8.87 -27.47 7.74
CA SER A 150 -7.87 -26.44 7.40
C SER A 150 -8.16 -25.87 6.00
N GLY A 151 -8.26 -24.54 5.88
CA GLY A 151 -8.71 -23.82 4.69
C GLY A 151 -10.12 -23.25 4.76
N ALA A 152 -10.89 -23.59 5.81
CA ALA A 152 -12.25 -23.09 6.00
C ALA A 152 -12.29 -21.56 6.07
N LYS A 153 -13.22 -20.95 5.32
CA LYS A 153 -13.52 -19.52 5.40
C LYS A 153 -14.24 -19.24 6.72
N ILE A 154 -13.66 -18.39 7.54
CA ILE A 154 -14.20 -17.99 8.84
C ILE A 154 -14.58 -16.51 8.89
N GLY A 155 -14.27 -15.71 7.87
CA GLY A 155 -14.66 -14.31 7.81
C GLY A 155 -14.56 -13.75 6.40
N SER A 156 -15.22 -12.61 6.17
CA SER A 156 -15.20 -11.84 4.92
C SER A 156 -14.88 -10.38 5.23
N GLN A 157 -14.52 -9.60 4.21
CA GLN A 157 -14.34 -8.14 4.30
C GLN A 157 -13.24 -7.68 5.27
N TRP A 158 -12.10 -8.39 5.29
CA TRP A 158 -10.93 -8.01 6.10
C TRP A 158 -9.99 -7.01 5.39
N GLN A 159 -10.28 -6.63 4.13
CA GLN A 159 -9.49 -5.67 3.36
C GLN A 159 -9.26 -4.32 4.06
N PRO A 160 -10.20 -3.74 4.84
CA PRO A 160 -10.00 -2.44 5.48
C PRO A 160 -8.91 -2.40 6.55
N TYR A 161 -8.44 -3.56 7.03
CA TYR A 161 -7.43 -3.61 8.08
C TYR A 161 -6.02 -3.56 7.48
N THR A 162 -5.30 -2.46 7.68
CA THR A 162 -3.94 -2.28 7.16
C THR A 162 -2.93 -3.14 7.89
N GLN A 163 -3.14 -3.39 9.18
CA GLN A 163 -2.34 -4.33 9.97
C GLN A 163 -3.25 -5.33 10.68
N LEU A 164 -2.79 -6.59 10.73
CA LEU A 164 -3.42 -7.66 11.48
C LEU A 164 -2.35 -8.44 12.22
N PHE A 165 -2.63 -8.83 13.45
CA PHE A 165 -1.79 -9.74 14.23
C PHE A 165 -2.66 -10.51 15.22
N ALA A 166 -2.18 -11.67 15.67
CA ALA A 166 -2.95 -12.54 16.54
C ALA A 166 -2.23 -12.75 17.87
N ASP A 167 -3.03 -13.07 18.89
CA ASP A 167 -2.62 -13.53 20.22
C ASP A 167 -3.19 -14.95 20.42
N PRO A 168 -2.76 -15.74 21.43
CA PRO A 168 -3.32 -17.05 21.70
C PRO A 168 -4.84 -17.05 21.88
N ASN A 169 -5.37 -18.27 21.88
CA ASN A 169 -6.78 -18.56 22.18
C ASN A 169 -7.79 -17.90 21.24
N GLY A 170 -7.40 -17.46 20.05
CA GLY A 170 -8.33 -16.92 19.04
C GLY A 170 -8.59 -15.43 19.16
N VAL A 171 -7.69 -14.72 19.83
CA VAL A 171 -7.66 -13.25 19.83
C VAL A 171 -6.95 -12.74 18.58
N ILE A 172 -7.59 -11.84 17.86
CA ILE A 172 -7.02 -11.16 16.69
C ILE A 172 -7.14 -9.66 16.91
N PHE A 173 -6.11 -8.93 16.55
CA PHE A 173 -6.08 -7.48 16.55
C PHE A 173 -5.96 -6.97 15.12
N GLY A 174 -6.59 -5.84 14.84
CA GLY A 174 -6.47 -5.18 13.54
C GLY A 174 -6.61 -3.67 13.64
N THR A 175 -5.80 -2.95 12.85
CA THR A 175 -5.91 -1.49 12.69
C THR A 175 -6.46 -1.20 11.31
N ARG A 176 -7.43 -0.28 11.21
CA ARG A 176 -7.99 0.18 9.93
C ARG A 176 -7.45 1.58 9.58
N HIS A 177 -7.55 1.98 8.32
CA HIS A 177 -7.32 3.37 7.92
C HIS A 177 -8.13 4.34 8.80
N GLY A 178 -7.46 5.36 9.32
CA GLY A 178 -8.01 6.44 10.14
C GLY A 178 -8.77 6.04 11.40
N SER A 179 -8.62 4.82 11.93
CA SER A 179 -9.33 4.42 13.16
C SER A 179 -8.56 3.40 14.02
N ALA A 180 -9.28 2.84 14.98
CA ALA A 180 -8.77 2.16 16.15
C ALA A 180 -8.06 0.85 15.85
N LEU A 181 -7.13 0.49 16.73
CA LEU A 181 -6.92 -0.90 17.08
C LEU A 181 -8.25 -1.51 17.52
N SER A 182 -8.68 -2.50 16.76
CA SER A 182 -9.87 -3.30 17.00
C SER A 182 -9.45 -4.69 17.46
N TRP A 183 -10.21 -5.25 18.38
CA TRP A 183 -10.04 -6.58 18.89
C TRP A 183 -11.16 -7.50 18.40
N PHE A 184 -10.82 -8.70 17.99
CA PHE A 184 -11.74 -9.74 17.53
C PHE A 184 -11.50 -11.01 18.32
N ARG A 185 -12.58 -11.77 18.54
CA ARG A 185 -12.52 -13.04 19.26
C ARG A 185 -13.15 -14.16 18.46
N TYR A 186 -12.31 -15.01 17.90
CA TYR A 186 -12.71 -16.24 17.24
C TYR A 186 -12.79 -17.38 18.26
N LEU A 187 -13.95 -18.01 18.41
CA LEU A 187 -14.20 -19.09 19.37
C LEU A 187 -14.10 -20.48 18.72
N GLY A 188 -14.00 -20.57 17.40
CA GLY A 188 -13.93 -21.84 16.70
C GLY A 188 -12.61 -22.58 16.95
N SER A 189 -12.69 -23.91 17.03
CA SER A 189 -11.53 -24.80 17.23
C SER A 189 -11.31 -25.79 16.07
N THR A 190 -12.26 -25.85 15.13
CA THR A 190 -12.33 -26.80 14.00
C THR A 190 -12.63 -26.11 12.66
N GLY A 191 -12.38 -24.80 12.57
CA GLY A 191 -12.63 -24.00 11.35
C GLY A 191 -14.09 -23.58 11.14
N SER A 192 -14.98 -23.77 12.12
CA SER A 192 -16.37 -23.31 12.05
C SER A 192 -16.48 -21.78 12.09
N PHE A 193 -17.47 -21.19 11.44
CA PHE A 193 -17.79 -19.75 11.57
C PHE A 193 -18.36 -19.48 12.98
N ASN A 194 -17.52 -19.11 13.94
CA ASN A 194 -17.91 -18.88 15.33
C ASN A 194 -17.09 -17.74 15.94
N TRP A 195 -17.68 -16.55 16.02
CA TRP A 195 -17.07 -15.34 16.57
C TRP A 195 -17.85 -14.85 17.78
N ALA A 196 -17.16 -14.45 18.84
CA ALA A 196 -17.79 -13.81 19.99
C ALA A 196 -18.19 -12.35 19.70
N ASN A 197 -17.58 -11.72 18.68
CA ASN A 197 -17.88 -10.37 18.23
C ASN A 197 -17.33 -10.14 16.81
N GLY A 198 -17.81 -9.07 16.16
CA GLY A 198 -17.34 -8.62 14.84
C GLY A 198 -16.27 -7.52 14.89
N GLY A 199 -15.56 -7.37 16.01
CA GLY A 199 -14.62 -6.29 16.26
C GLY A 199 -15.10 -5.31 17.33
N VAL A 200 -14.30 -5.13 18.38
CA VAL A 200 -14.51 -4.12 19.43
C VAL A 200 -13.34 -3.13 19.37
N PRO A 201 -13.57 -1.82 19.20
CA PRO A 201 -12.52 -0.82 19.29
C PRO A 201 -11.88 -0.85 20.68
N VAL A 202 -10.55 -0.91 20.75
CA VAL A 202 -9.81 -0.94 22.03
C VAL A 202 -8.91 0.27 22.22
N ASP A 203 -8.36 0.88 21.16
CA ASP A 203 -7.53 2.09 21.26
C ASP A 203 -7.30 2.77 19.89
N THR A 204 -7.38 4.10 19.79
CA THR A 204 -6.98 4.86 18.58
C THR A 204 -5.81 5.81 18.81
N THR A 205 -5.42 6.04 20.06
CA THR A 205 -4.53 7.13 20.47
C THR A 205 -3.09 6.66 20.67
N ILE A 206 -2.91 5.36 20.88
CA ILE A 206 -1.65 4.73 21.24
C ILE A 206 -1.14 3.82 20.11
N LEU A 207 -2.07 3.10 19.46
CA LEU A 207 -1.78 2.07 18.46
C LEU A 207 -2.59 2.38 17.18
N GLY A 208 -1.94 3.03 16.20
CA GLY A 208 -2.58 3.50 14.97
C GLY A 208 -2.31 2.62 13.73
N PRO A 209 -2.79 3.04 12.54
CA PRO A 209 -2.51 2.34 11.30
C PRO A 209 -1.10 2.60 10.72
N PHE A 210 -0.41 3.64 11.21
CA PHE A 210 0.89 4.08 10.68
C PHE A 210 2.11 3.55 11.46
N GLU A 211 1.97 2.41 12.13
CA GLU A 211 3.03 1.88 12.98
C GLU A 211 4.02 1.00 12.20
N ARG A 212 5.32 1.10 12.50
CA ARG A 212 6.37 0.33 11.82
C ARG A 212 6.24 -1.18 11.99
N GLY A 213 5.58 -1.62 13.06
CA GLY A 213 5.30 -3.03 13.30
C GLY A 213 4.54 -3.21 14.61
N LEU A 214 3.41 -3.91 14.53
CA LEU A 214 2.60 -4.33 15.67
C LEU A 214 2.57 -5.85 15.74
N PHE A 215 2.79 -6.40 16.93
CA PHE A 215 2.68 -7.84 17.17
C PHE A 215 2.35 -8.12 18.63
N SER A 216 1.71 -9.26 18.89
CA SER A 216 1.38 -9.70 20.25
C SER A 216 2.30 -10.84 20.69
N ASN A 217 2.58 -10.97 21.99
CA ASN A 217 3.48 -12.01 22.52
C ASN A 217 2.83 -12.88 23.60
N GLY A 218 1.51 -13.06 23.58
CA GLY A 218 0.76 -13.79 24.58
C GLY A 218 0.09 -12.88 25.60
N SER A 219 -1.00 -13.37 26.21
CA SER A 219 -1.67 -12.76 27.37
C SER A 219 -1.99 -11.26 27.21
N GLY A 220 -2.36 -10.84 26.01
CA GLY A 220 -2.68 -9.46 25.67
C GLY A 220 -1.49 -8.50 25.62
N ALA A 221 -0.25 -8.98 25.73
CA ALA A 221 0.92 -8.14 25.55
C ALA A 221 1.08 -7.77 24.07
N VAL A 222 1.20 -6.48 23.77
CA VAL A 222 1.35 -5.92 22.42
C VAL A 222 2.61 -5.08 22.37
N TYR A 223 3.39 -5.27 21.32
CA TYR A 223 4.61 -4.53 21.06
C TYR A 223 4.45 -3.67 19.81
N LYS A 224 5.08 -2.50 19.86
CA LYS A 224 5.13 -1.53 18.77
C LYS A 224 6.57 -1.11 18.54
N ILE A 225 7.00 -1.13 17.29
CA ILE A 225 8.22 -0.42 16.90
C ILE A 225 7.83 1.03 16.66
N ASN A 226 8.41 1.93 17.44
CA ASN A 226 8.07 3.34 17.39
C ASN A 226 8.69 4.05 16.21
N THR A 227 7.84 4.80 15.53
CA THR A 227 8.22 5.97 14.74
C THR A 227 8.42 7.15 15.68
N ASN A 228 9.57 7.81 15.65
CA ASN A 228 9.86 8.93 16.52
C ASN A 228 9.04 10.16 16.12
N THR A 229 8.14 10.61 17.00
CA THR A 229 7.33 11.81 16.82
C THR A 229 7.93 13.04 17.48
N ALA A 230 8.94 12.92 18.34
CA ALA A 230 9.58 14.05 19.01
C ALA A 230 10.66 14.71 18.13
N ASN A 231 11.41 13.91 17.38
CA ASN A 231 12.42 14.38 16.40
C ASN A 231 12.30 13.63 15.06
N PRO A 232 11.21 13.81 14.30
CA PRO A 232 11.00 13.20 12.99
C PRO A 232 11.79 13.91 11.86
N PRO A 233 12.43 13.18 10.92
CA PRO A 233 12.67 11.74 10.98
C PRO A 233 13.70 11.41 12.06
N GLY A 234 13.41 10.40 12.88
CA GLY A 234 14.24 10.02 14.02
C GLY A 234 14.80 8.61 13.88
N PRO A 235 15.49 8.09 14.91
CA PRO A 235 16.15 6.78 14.82
C PRO A 235 15.16 5.59 14.77
N ASP A 236 13.85 5.80 14.93
CA ASP A 236 12.78 4.81 14.76
C ASP A 236 13.07 3.40 15.30
N ASN A 237 13.66 3.35 16.49
CA ASN A 237 14.31 2.13 17.00
C ASN A 237 13.84 1.70 18.40
N GLN A 238 12.85 2.40 18.96
CA GLN A 238 12.32 2.07 20.28
C GLN A 238 11.26 0.98 20.16
N LEU A 239 11.38 -0.05 21.00
CA LEU A 239 10.36 -1.07 21.18
C LEU A 239 9.48 -0.66 22.36
N GLN A 240 8.24 -0.27 22.07
CA GLN A 240 7.22 0.01 23.07
C GLN A 240 6.41 -1.23 23.42
N TRP A 241 5.97 -1.28 24.67
CA TRP A 241 5.17 -2.37 25.21
C TRP A 241 3.86 -1.86 25.80
N TYR A 242 2.80 -2.62 25.54
CA TYR A 242 1.46 -2.44 26.07
C TYR A 242 0.90 -3.79 26.52
N ARG A 243 -0.11 -3.78 27.39
CA ARG A 243 -0.81 -5.02 27.75
C ARG A 243 -2.29 -4.79 28.04
N LEU A 244 -3.13 -5.48 27.28
CA LEU A 244 -4.56 -5.56 27.50
C LEU A 244 -4.84 -6.74 28.46
N LEU A 245 -5.18 -6.43 29.71
CA LEU A 245 -5.29 -7.41 30.80
C LEU A 245 -6.41 -8.43 30.56
N ASN A 246 -7.45 -8.02 29.84
CA ASN A 246 -8.65 -8.79 29.57
C ASN A 246 -8.83 -9.05 28.07
N SER A 247 -7.73 -9.31 27.38
CA SER A 247 -7.69 -9.57 25.93
C SER A 247 -8.57 -10.71 25.45
N GLU A 248 -9.12 -11.57 26.32
CA GLU A 248 -10.08 -12.61 25.91
C GLU A 248 -11.55 -12.24 26.17
N THR A 249 -11.82 -11.20 26.95
CA THR A 249 -13.16 -10.87 27.48
C THR A 249 -13.53 -9.39 27.37
N VAL A 250 -12.89 -8.64 26.46
CA VAL A 250 -13.08 -7.19 26.28
C VAL A 250 -14.55 -6.80 26.10
N ASN A 251 -15.32 -7.57 25.35
CA ASN A 251 -16.73 -7.31 25.08
C ASN A 251 -17.63 -7.40 26.33
N THR A 252 -17.27 -8.22 27.31
CA THR A 252 -18.03 -8.37 28.56
C THR A 252 -17.49 -7.51 29.69
N SER A 253 -16.19 -7.21 29.66
CA SER A 253 -15.47 -6.57 30.78
C SER A 253 -15.00 -5.14 30.48
N GLY A 254 -15.26 -4.62 29.29
CA GLY A 254 -14.73 -3.33 28.81
C GLY A 254 -13.24 -3.41 28.43
N VAL A 255 -12.61 -2.28 28.12
CA VAL A 255 -11.16 -2.24 27.84
C VAL A 255 -10.39 -2.05 29.16
N GLN A 256 -9.43 -2.94 29.46
CA GLN A 256 -8.60 -2.85 30.67
C GLN A 256 -7.11 -2.91 30.32
N TRP A 257 -6.51 -1.74 30.12
CA TRP A 257 -5.06 -1.63 29.97
C TRP A 257 -4.34 -1.78 31.31
N ALA A 258 -3.18 -2.45 31.30
CA ALA A 258 -2.34 -2.57 32.47
C ALA A 258 -1.84 -1.18 32.92
N GLY A 259 -1.86 -0.91 34.22
CA GLY A 259 -1.22 0.29 34.78
C GLY A 259 0.27 0.32 34.42
N GLY A 260 0.75 1.46 33.90
CA GLY A 260 2.12 1.60 33.40
C GLY A 260 2.36 1.10 31.97
N SER A 261 1.32 0.77 31.20
CA SER A 261 1.43 0.49 29.76
C SER A 261 1.99 1.66 28.95
N GLY A 262 2.64 1.40 27.82
CA GLY A 262 3.34 2.40 27.01
C GLY A 262 4.82 2.58 27.35
N ALA A 263 5.39 1.63 28.08
CA ALA A 263 6.79 1.64 28.45
C ALA A 263 7.69 1.31 27.25
N VAL A 264 8.79 2.06 27.11
CA VAL A 264 9.89 1.70 26.21
C VAL A 264 10.69 0.58 26.88
N VAL A 265 10.66 -0.60 26.27
CA VAL A 265 11.31 -1.81 26.82
C VAL A 265 12.62 -2.15 26.12
N GLY A 266 12.88 -1.58 24.94
CA GLY A 266 14.14 -1.78 24.23
C GLY A 266 14.45 -0.67 23.22
N THR A 267 15.71 -0.63 22.78
CA THR A 267 16.22 0.29 21.75
C THR A 267 17.03 -0.47 20.70
N GLY A 268 17.20 0.10 19.51
CA GLY A 268 17.91 -0.55 18.40
C GLY A 268 17.05 -1.54 17.59
N PHE A 269 15.72 -1.52 17.79
CA PHE A 269 14.75 -2.31 17.04
C PHE A 269 14.19 -1.49 15.88
N THR A 270 14.90 -1.44 14.76
CA THR A 270 14.41 -0.84 13.50
C THR A 270 13.82 -1.91 12.59
N ARG A 271 12.83 -1.55 11.76
CA ARG A 271 12.20 -2.49 10.82
C ARG A 271 12.03 -1.90 9.42
N GLU A 272 12.49 -2.66 8.43
CA GLU A 272 12.24 -2.44 7.00
C GLU A 272 12.18 -3.79 6.27
N ASN A 273 10.99 -4.19 5.80
CA ASN A 273 10.75 -5.54 5.25
C ASN A 273 11.51 -5.80 3.94
N SER A 274 11.74 -4.73 3.18
CA SER A 274 12.45 -4.77 1.91
C SER A 274 13.97 -4.68 2.06
N ALA A 275 14.52 -4.51 3.27
CA ALA A 275 15.94 -4.22 3.45
C ALA A 275 16.90 -5.28 2.88
N ALA A 276 16.44 -6.53 2.74
CA ALA A 276 17.20 -7.60 2.11
C ALA A 276 17.29 -7.48 0.57
N LEU A 277 16.31 -6.87 -0.09
CA LEU A 277 16.29 -6.62 -1.53
C LEU A 277 15.36 -5.44 -1.82
N GLN A 278 15.95 -4.31 -2.21
CA GLN A 278 15.22 -3.06 -2.45
C GLN A 278 15.92 -2.20 -3.51
N GLY A 279 15.15 -1.33 -4.15
CA GLY A 279 15.66 -0.42 -5.15
C GLY A 279 14.68 0.68 -5.56
N TYR A 280 15.21 1.66 -6.28
CA TYR A 280 14.50 2.82 -6.83
C TYR A 280 15.13 3.23 -8.18
N PRO A 281 14.36 3.88 -9.08
CA PRO A 281 14.92 4.40 -10.32
C PRO A 281 15.57 5.79 -10.09
N THR A 282 16.52 6.20 -10.92
CA THR A 282 17.06 7.57 -10.86
C THR A 282 15.98 8.64 -11.05
N SER A 283 14.96 8.35 -11.86
CA SER A 283 13.77 9.18 -12.00
C SER A 283 12.53 8.31 -12.11
N VAL A 284 11.42 8.78 -11.52
CA VAL A 284 10.12 8.09 -11.57
C VAL A 284 9.54 8.09 -12.99
N SER A 285 9.99 8.99 -13.86
CA SER A 285 9.59 9.06 -15.27
C SER A 285 10.80 9.07 -16.20
N THR A 286 10.69 8.39 -17.33
CA THR A 286 11.72 8.33 -18.37
C THR A 286 11.10 8.38 -19.76
N ARG A 287 11.80 9.01 -20.70
CA ARG A 287 11.32 9.17 -22.09
C ARG A 287 11.64 7.91 -22.89
N GLN A 288 10.79 7.54 -23.84
CA GLN A 288 11.15 6.54 -24.86
C GLN A 288 12.48 6.89 -25.54
N GLY A 289 13.34 5.89 -25.74
CA GLY A 289 14.66 6.04 -26.36
C GLY A 289 15.76 6.57 -25.44
N THR A 290 15.52 6.68 -24.13
CA THR A 290 16.57 7.05 -23.15
C THR A 290 16.97 5.88 -22.26
N ASN A 291 18.05 6.03 -21.49
CA ASN A 291 18.41 5.07 -20.45
C ASN A 291 17.85 5.52 -19.10
N LEU A 292 17.45 4.56 -18.27
CA LEU A 292 17.05 4.78 -16.89
C LEU A 292 17.89 3.92 -15.96
N ASP A 293 18.64 4.55 -15.07
CA ASP A 293 19.43 3.85 -14.07
C ASP A 293 18.55 3.34 -12.93
N ILE A 294 18.85 2.12 -12.47
CA ILE A 294 18.20 1.46 -11.34
C ILE A 294 19.22 1.26 -10.23
N HIS A 295 18.87 1.76 -9.05
CA HIS A 295 19.67 1.65 -7.83
C HIS A 295 19.16 0.49 -6.99
N VAL A 296 20.04 -0.43 -6.61
CA VAL A 296 19.66 -1.61 -5.81
C VAL A 296 20.59 -1.74 -4.61
N SER A 297 20.01 -1.98 -3.44
CA SER A 297 20.72 -2.44 -2.24
C SER A 297 20.16 -3.80 -1.84
N THR A 298 21.04 -4.77 -1.67
CA THR A 298 20.64 -6.14 -1.30
C THR A 298 21.70 -6.84 -0.48
N THR A 299 21.24 -7.66 0.46
CA THR A 299 22.09 -8.56 1.25
C THR A 299 22.21 -9.95 0.64
N PHE A 300 21.47 -10.24 -0.44
CA PHE A 300 21.67 -11.46 -1.22
C PHE A 300 22.96 -11.33 -2.06
N PRO A 301 23.73 -12.41 -2.25
CA PRO A 301 24.95 -12.39 -3.06
C PRO A 301 24.67 -12.18 -4.56
N SER A 302 23.45 -12.50 -5.00
CA SER A 302 22.97 -12.28 -6.37
C SER A 302 21.46 -12.10 -6.38
N TYR A 303 20.96 -11.53 -7.48
CA TYR A 303 19.54 -11.41 -7.79
C TYR A 303 19.37 -11.41 -9.31
N THR A 304 18.15 -11.60 -9.80
CA THR A 304 17.81 -11.37 -11.20
C THR A 304 17.03 -10.08 -11.36
N SER A 305 17.33 -9.31 -12.40
CA SER A 305 16.51 -8.16 -12.83
C SER A 305 15.81 -8.49 -14.15
N SER A 306 14.53 -8.18 -14.27
CA SER A 306 13.82 -8.10 -15.55
C SER A 306 13.03 -6.80 -15.62
N THR A 307 12.61 -6.37 -16.80
CA THR A 307 11.68 -5.23 -16.92
C THR A 307 10.35 -5.74 -17.43
N VAL A 308 9.28 -5.33 -16.75
CA VAL A 308 7.91 -5.75 -17.06
C VAL A 308 7.01 -4.53 -17.31
N ARG A 309 6.15 -4.62 -18.32
CA ARG A 309 5.04 -3.69 -18.55
C ARG A 309 3.86 -4.12 -17.67
N LEU A 310 3.32 -3.21 -16.85
CA LEU A 310 2.38 -3.58 -15.79
C LEU A 310 0.91 -3.68 -16.23
N ALA A 311 0.56 -2.96 -17.29
CA ALA A 311 -0.79 -2.93 -17.85
C ALA A 311 -0.78 -3.14 -19.38
N PRO A 312 -0.44 -4.35 -19.87
CA PRO A 312 -0.66 -4.73 -21.26
C PRO A 312 -2.11 -5.16 -21.50
N ALA A 313 -2.50 -5.28 -22.78
CA ALA A 313 -3.85 -5.71 -23.18
C ALA A 313 -4.21 -7.14 -22.70
N SER A 314 -3.20 -7.98 -22.43
CA SER A 314 -3.37 -9.31 -21.84
C SER A 314 -3.78 -9.29 -20.35
N GLY A 315 -3.80 -8.13 -19.70
CA GLY A 315 -4.11 -7.95 -18.28
C GLY A 315 -2.94 -8.24 -17.35
N ALA A 316 -2.31 -9.42 -17.46
CA ALA A 316 -1.14 -9.76 -16.63
C ALA A 316 0.13 -9.02 -17.09
N PRO A 317 1.06 -8.64 -16.18
CA PRO A 317 2.32 -8.01 -16.55
C PRO A 317 3.11 -8.84 -17.58
N VAL A 318 3.69 -8.18 -18.57
CA VAL A 318 4.48 -8.84 -19.64
C VAL A 318 5.93 -8.39 -19.56
N THR A 319 6.85 -9.35 -19.64
CA THR A 319 8.29 -9.09 -19.66
C THR A 319 8.69 -8.43 -20.98
N VAL A 320 9.32 -7.26 -20.91
CA VAL A 320 9.85 -6.50 -22.06
C VAL A 320 11.38 -6.53 -22.12
N THR A 321 12.03 -6.79 -20.99
CA THR A 321 13.47 -7.12 -20.91
C THR A 321 13.62 -8.43 -20.17
N ALA A 322 14.21 -9.42 -20.83
CA ALA A 322 14.42 -10.75 -20.26
C ALA A 322 15.21 -10.69 -18.93
N PRO A 323 15.00 -11.65 -18.02
CA PRO A 323 15.77 -11.74 -16.79
C PRO A 323 17.28 -11.81 -17.04
N ALA A 324 18.03 -11.00 -16.30
CA ALA A 324 19.48 -10.99 -16.28
C ALA A 324 20.00 -11.16 -14.84
N SER A 325 20.99 -12.02 -14.67
CA SER A 325 21.68 -12.19 -13.38
C SER A 325 22.49 -10.94 -13.04
N ARG A 326 22.40 -10.52 -11.78
CA ARG A 326 23.12 -9.36 -11.23
C ARG A 326 23.88 -9.80 -9.98
N THR A 327 25.08 -9.24 -9.82
CA THR A 327 25.82 -9.36 -8.56
C THR A 327 25.11 -8.53 -7.51
N GLY A 328 24.84 -9.13 -6.35
CA GLY A 328 24.26 -8.43 -5.22
C GLY A 328 25.28 -7.48 -4.60
N GLN A 329 24.84 -6.26 -4.27
CA GLN A 329 25.65 -5.24 -3.63
C GLN A 329 24.83 -4.61 -2.51
N PHE A 330 25.38 -4.62 -1.30
CA PHE A 330 24.80 -3.93 -0.17
C PHE A 330 25.29 -2.48 -0.15
N GLN A 331 24.36 -1.53 -0.04
CA GLN A 331 24.64 -0.10 -0.02
C GLN A 331 24.00 0.52 1.22
N LEU A 332 24.80 1.23 2.01
CA LEU A 332 24.35 1.94 3.22
C LEU A 332 23.53 3.17 2.87
N LEU A 333 22.58 3.52 3.71
CA LEU A 333 21.88 4.79 3.67
C LEU A 333 22.80 5.92 4.09
N LYS A 334 22.72 7.05 3.38
CA LYS A 334 23.37 8.30 3.80
C LYS A 334 22.55 8.97 4.91
N SER A 335 23.22 9.78 5.73
CA SER A 335 22.51 10.67 6.66
C SER A 335 21.57 11.60 5.89
N GLY A 336 20.36 11.82 6.41
CA GLY A 336 19.35 12.67 5.76
C GLY A 336 18.61 12.03 4.58
N TYR A 337 18.72 10.71 4.39
CA TYR A 337 18.16 10.00 3.23
C TYR A 337 16.66 10.21 2.97
N HIS A 338 15.88 10.58 3.98
CA HIS A 338 14.45 10.88 3.83
C HIS A 338 14.18 12.06 2.89
N ALA A 339 15.02 13.09 2.95
CA ALA A 339 14.88 14.29 2.13
C ALA A 339 15.84 14.28 0.93
N ALA A 340 17.06 13.77 1.12
CA ALA A 340 18.14 13.85 0.13
C ALA A 340 18.27 12.61 -0.79
N GLY A 341 17.48 11.55 -0.57
CA GLY A 341 17.62 10.29 -1.31
C GLY A 341 18.56 9.30 -0.64
N CYS A 342 18.46 8.02 -1.03
CA CYS A 342 19.32 6.97 -0.46
C CYS A 342 20.81 7.15 -0.79
N GLY A 343 21.10 7.81 -1.92
CA GLY A 343 22.46 8.08 -2.38
C GLY A 343 23.25 6.85 -2.79
N TRP A 344 22.55 5.79 -3.22
CA TRP A 344 23.15 4.57 -3.76
C TRP A 344 23.74 4.81 -5.15
N ASN A 345 24.72 4.00 -5.52
CA ASN A 345 25.25 3.95 -6.87
C ASN A 345 24.32 3.13 -7.79
N PRO A 346 24.20 3.50 -9.07
CA PRO A 346 23.48 2.70 -10.06
C PRO A 346 24.00 1.27 -10.10
N SER A 347 23.09 0.30 -10.09
CA SER A 347 23.44 -1.13 -10.19
C SER A 347 23.37 -1.65 -11.64
N PHE A 348 22.46 -1.10 -12.44
CA PHE A 348 22.35 -1.34 -13.88
C PHE A 348 21.47 -0.26 -14.52
N SER A 349 21.52 -0.16 -15.85
CA SER A 349 20.66 0.72 -16.63
C SER A 349 19.66 -0.08 -17.46
N VAL A 350 18.45 0.45 -17.57
CA VAL A 350 17.40 -0.03 -18.47
C VAL A 350 17.40 0.85 -19.72
N SER A 351 17.64 0.25 -20.89
CA SER A 351 17.50 0.95 -22.17
C SER A 351 16.04 0.93 -22.62
N VAL A 352 15.39 2.08 -22.53
CA VAL A 352 13.97 2.23 -22.84
C VAL A 352 13.80 2.24 -24.35
N GLY A 353 13.04 1.28 -24.88
CA GLY A 353 12.76 1.19 -26.31
C GLY A 353 12.02 2.42 -26.87
N THR A 354 11.92 2.48 -28.19
CA THR A 354 11.16 3.51 -28.91
C THR A 354 9.90 2.94 -29.56
N GLY A 355 8.92 3.81 -29.79
CA GLY A 355 7.71 3.46 -30.54
C GLY A 355 6.93 2.29 -29.93
N THR A 356 6.51 1.33 -30.78
CA THR A 356 5.68 0.19 -30.38
C THR A 356 6.42 -0.89 -29.59
N SER A 357 7.76 -0.87 -29.59
CA SER A 357 8.55 -1.83 -28.80
C SER A 357 8.33 -1.64 -27.30
N TRP A 358 8.23 -0.37 -26.86
CA TRP A 358 7.97 0.05 -25.48
C TRP A 358 6.92 1.16 -25.50
N PRO A 359 5.63 0.83 -25.67
CA PRO A 359 4.56 1.82 -25.64
C PRO A 359 4.59 2.63 -24.34
N SER A 360 4.13 3.87 -24.38
CA SER A 360 3.98 4.66 -23.15
C SER A 360 3.08 3.92 -22.13
N GLY A 361 3.41 4.03 -20.85
CA GLY A 361 2.72 3.31 -19.79
C GLY A 361 3.53 3.17 -18.50
N VAL A 362 3.02 2.35 -17.58
CA VAL A 362 3.68 2.03 -16.32
C VAL A 362 4.45 0.72 -16.42
N TYR A 363 5.70 0.76 -15.97
CA TYR A 363 6.66 -0.34 -15.99
C TYR A 363 7.24 -0.57 -14.60
N ALA A 364 7.84 -1.74 -14.41
CA ALA A 364 8.71 -1.97 -13.26
C ALA A 364 9.96 -2.76 -13.65
N SER A 365 11.08 -2.46 -13.02
CA SER A 365 12.19 -3.40 -12.93
C SER A 365 11.89 -4.38 -11.79
N GLN A 366 11.56 -5.62 -12.15
CA GLN A 366 11.29 -6.70 -11.21
C GLN A 366 12.61 -7.34 -10.77
N LEU A 367 12.91 -7.19 -9.48
CA LEU A 367 14.08 -7.78 -8.82
C LEU A 367 13.64 -9.06 -8.12
N LYS A 368 14.38 -10.15 -8.30
CA LYS A 368 14.10 -11.43 -7.62
C LYS A 368 15.36 -11.99 -6.96
N SER A 369 15.27 -12.32 -5.68
CA SER A 369 16.29 -13.07 -4.98
C SER A 369 16.35 -14.52 -5.49
N PRO A 370 17.41 -15.28 -5.18
CA PRO A 370 17.52 -16.68 -5.61
C PRO A 370 16.41 -17.58 -5.04
N GLN A 371 15.75 -17.17 -3.95
CA GLN A 371 14.61 -17.88 -3.35
C GLN A 371 13.25 -17.31 -3.79
N GLY A 372 13.24 -16.42 -4.78
CA GLY A 372 12.03 -15.86 -5.37
C GLY A 372 11.43 -14.68 -4.58
N LYS A 373 12.14 -14.10 -3.60
CA LYS A 373 11.67 -12.88 -2.94
C LYS A 373 11.72 -11.76 -3.96
N GLU A 374 10.59 -11.08 -4.16
CA GLU A 374 10.44 -10.08 -5.19
C GLU A 374 10.45 -8.66 -4.61
N HIS A 375 11.03 -7.72 -5.35
CA HIS A 375 10.89 -6.27 -5.14
C HIS A 375 10.71 -5.61 -6.50
N ASN A 376 9.71 -4.75 -6.64
CA ASN A 376 9.42 -4.04 -7.89
C ASN A 376 9.86 -2.58 -7.80
N VAL A 377 10.60 -2.13 -8.82
CA VAL A 377 11.03 -0.74 -8.97
C VAL A 377 10.21 -0.10 -10.08
N MET A 378 9.11 0.56 -9.71
CA MET A 378 8.18 1.19 -10.64
C MET A 378 8.77 2.44 -11.28
N PHE A 379 8.46 2.65 -12.56
CA PHE A 379 8.67 3.90 -13.28
C PHE A 379 7.66 4.06 -14.42
N VAL A 380 7.46 5.30 -14.86
CA VAL A 380 6.61 5.68 -15.99
C VAL A 380 7.47 5.84 -17.24
N VAL A 381 7.04 5.23 -18.35
CA VAL A 381 7.63 5.48 -19.66
C VAL A 381 6.72 6.46 -20.39
N ARG A 382 7.17 7.71 -20.54
CA ARG A 382 6.49 8.75 -21.31
C ARG A 382 6.90 8.70 -22.78
N PRO A 383 6.02 9.09 -23.72
CA PRO A 383 6.33 8.95 -25.14
C PRO A 383 7.42 9.94 -25.57
N SER A 384 8.12 9.65 -26.67
CA SER A 384 9.14 10.56 -27.21
C SER A 384 8.55 11.89 -27.67
N SER A 385 7.31 11.85 -28.13
CA SER A 385 6.42 12.95 -28.49
C SER A 385 4.98 12.44 -28.33
N PRO A 386 3.96 13.29 -28.15
CA PRO A 386 2.57 12.82 -28.07
C PRO A 386 2.23 11.84 -29.21
N GLN A 387 1.78 10.63 -28.86
CA GLN A 387 1.48 9.55 -29.80
C GLN A 387 -0.03 9.25 -29.82
N ARG A 388 -0.75 9.54 -28.74
CA ARG A 388 -2.17 9.23 -28.55
C ARG A 388 -3.02 10.48 -28.30
N GLN A 389 -4.34 10.31 -28.37
CA GLN A 389 -5.31 11.40 -28.14
C GLN A 389 -5.69 11.56 -26.66
N ILE A 390 -5.33 10.60 -25.82
CA ILE A 390 -5.60 10.60 -24.38
C ILE A 390 -4.26 10.62 -23.64
N ALA A 391 -4.08 11.60 -22.76
CA ALA A 391 -3.02 11.58 -21.76
C ALA A 391 -3.58 11.00 -20.45
N VAL A 392 -2.82 10.17 -19.76
CA VAL A 392 -3.13 9.64 -18.43
C VAL A 392 -2.06 10.12 -17.46
N LEU A 393 -2.49 10.78 -16.40
CA LEU A 393 -1.59 11.21 -15.33
C LEU A 393 -1.48 10.12 -14.27
N VAL A 394 -0.27 9.62 -14.04
CA VAL A 394 0.03 8.68 -12.96
C VAL A 394 0.36 9.51 -11.70
N PRO A 395 -0.39 9.36 -10.58
CA PRO A 395 -0.30 10.23 -9.40
C PRO A 395 0.90 9.91 -8.50
N THR A 396 2.10 9.96 -9.09
CA THR A 396 3.41 9.76 -8.47
C THR A 396 3.68 10.63 -7.25
N ASN A 397 3.10 11.84 -7.17
CA ASN A 397 3.22 12.69 -5.98
C ASN A 397 2.48 12.10 -4.79
N THR A 398 1.24 11.65 -5.02
CA THR A 398 0.45 10.95 -4.01
C THR A 398 1.14 9.66 -3.59
N TYR A 399 1.65 8.89 -4.56
CA TYR A 399 2.43 7.69 -4.25
C TYR A 399 3.61 8.00 -3.31
N ASN A 400 4.33 9.10 -3.54
CA ASN A 400 5.43 9.49 -2.67
C ASN A 400 4.95 9.98 -1.29
N ALA A 401 3.83 10.71 -1.23
CA ALA A 401 3.24 11.21 0.02
C ALA A 401 2.84 10.07 0.98
N TYR A 402 2.36 8.95 0.43
CA TYR A 402 1.91 7.78 1.20
C TYR A 402 2.97 6.69 1.36
N ASN A 403 4.09 6.75 0.65
CA ASN A 403 5.17 5.78 0.77
C ASN A 403 5.79 5.81 2.18
N PHE A 404 5.61 4.73 2.94
CA PHE A 404 6.07 4.61 4.34
C PHE A 404 7.45 3.95 4.47
N TRP A 405 8.17 3.73 3.36
CA TRP A 405 9.52 3.18 3.40
C TRP A 405 10.45 4.07 4.24
N GLY A 406 11.29 3.42 5.04
CA GLY A 406 12.11 4.13 6.02
C GLY A 406 11.28 4.76 7.15
N GLY A 407 9.99 4.43 7.30
CA GLY A 407 9.16 4.77 8.46
C GLY A 407 8.49 6.12 8.46
N HIS A 408 8.81 6.95 7.47
CA HIS A 408 8.30 8.30 7.44
C HIS A 408 7.70 8.59 6.07
N ASN A 409 6.50 9.14 6.12
CA ASN A 409 5.77 9.68 4.98
C ASN A 409 5.19 11.05 5.33
N GLN A 410 4.43 11.63 4.40
CA GLN A 410 3.85 12.95 4.57
C GLN A 410 2.85 13.07 5.74
N TYR A 411 2.33 11.97 6.25
CA TYR A 411 1.33 11.91 7.32
C TYR A 411 1.90 11.49 8.68
N THR A 412 3.21 11.28 8.77
CA THR A 412 3.87 10.97 10.05
C THR A 412 3.50 12.02 11.10
N ALA A 413 3.06 11.55 12.27
CA ALA A 413 2.74 12.40 13.42
C ALA A 413 4.00 13.07 14.02
N GLY A 414 3.80 14.05 14.89
CA GLY A 414 4.90 14.73 15.59
C GLY A 414 5.64 15.81 14.79
N GLN A 415 5.24 16.04 13.54
CA GLN A 415 5.75 17.08 12.66
C GLN A 415 4.81 18.30 12.61
N SER A 416 4.27 18.70 13.76
CA SER A 416 3.46 19.93 13.84
C SER A 416 4.38 21.14 13.68
N GLY A 417 3.95 22.16 12.92
CA GLY A 417 4.76 23.35 12.70
C GLY A 417 5.90 23.19 11.67
N ALA A 418 6.08 22.00 11.10
CA ALA A 418 7.21 21.68 10.24
C ALA A 418 6.79 21.43 8.78
N GLN A 419 7.53 22.05 7.86
CA GLN A 419 7.53 21.69 6.44
C GLN A 419 8.20 20.33 6.24
N ARG A 420 7.68 19.52 5.31
CA ARG A 420 8.07 18.11 5.16
C ARG A 420 8.66 17.88 3.78
N THR A 421 9.94 17.49 3.73
CA THR A 421 10.62 17.17 2.45
C THR A 421 10.81 15.67 2.33
N VAL A 422 10.30 15.09 1.25
CA VAL A 422 10.32 13.65 0.99
C VAL A 422 10.88 13.38 -0.41
N THR A 423 12.02 12.71 -0.47
CA THR A 423 12.70 12.36 -1.72
C THR A 423 11.88 11.42 -2.61
N LEU A 424 12.01 11.57 -3.93
CA LEU A 424 11.55 10.62 -4.94
C LEU A 424 12.57 9.48 -5.17
N GLN A 425 13.82 9.65 -4.73
CA GLN A 425 14.92 8.69 -4.88
C GLN A 425 14.96 7.70 -3.70
N ARG A 426 13.84 7.03 -3.47
CA ARG A 426 13.67 6.01 -2.42
C ARG A 426 12.84 4.80 -2.88
N PRO A 427 13.04 3.62 -2.29
CA PRO A 427 12.25 2.42 -2.59
C PRO A 427 10.75 2.57 -2.33
N ASN A 428 9.98 1.59 -2.80
CA ASN A 428 8.54 1.40 -2.51
C ASN A 428 7.60 2.48 -3.09
N MET A 429 8.01 3.18 -4.15
CA MET A 429 7.13 4.08 -4.90
C MET A 429 5.87 3.33 -5.37
N GLY A 430 4.69 3.90 -5.07
CA GLY A 430 3.38 3.33 -5.43
C GLY A 430 2.82 2.34 -4.41
N THR A 431 3.43 2.21 -3.24
CA THR A 431 3.02 1.25 -2.20
C THR A 431 2.99 1.91 -0.81
N SER A 432 2.05 1.48 0.04
CA SER A 432 1.88 2.01 1.39
C SER A 432 2.58 1.16 2.47
N TRP A 433 2.58 -0.19 2.37
CA TRP A 433 2.99 -1.06 3.50
C TRP A 433 3.87 -2.29 3.22
N ASP A 434 4.18 -2.62 1.96
CA ASP A 434 5.21 -3.55 1.50
C ASP A 434 5.17 -3.68 -0.04
N ASN A 435 6.19 -4.26 -0.66
CA ASN A 435 6.44 -4.10 -2.11
C ASN A 435 6.05 -5.30 -3.00
N SER A 436 4.83 -5.84 -2.87
CA SER A 436 4.41 -6.96 -3.72
C SER A 436 3.00 -6.83 -4.32
N TYR A 437 2.60 -5.63 -4.72
CA TYR A 437 1.25 -5.33 -5.21
C TYR A 437 1.08 -5.44 -6.74
N LEU A 438 1.85 -6.28 -7.44
CA LEU A 438 1.53 -6.60 -8.84
C LEU A 438 0.29 -7.51 -8.97
N ALA A 439 -0.12 -8.12 -7.86
CA ALA A 439 -1.32 -8.93 -7.66
C ALA A 439 -2.14 -8.37 -6.49
N ALA A 440 -3.38 -8.84 -6.34
CA ALA A 440 -4.32 -8.40 -5.30
C ALA A 440 -3.67 -8.41 -3.91
N PRO A 441 -3.48 -7.25 -3.26
CA PRO A 441 -2.83 -7.19 -1.95
C PRO A 441 -3.70 -7.67 -0.79
N GLY A 442 -4.98 -8.00 -1.05
CA GLY A 442 -5.91 -8.44 0.00
C GLY A 442 -6.27 -7.35 1.00
N ILE A 443 -5.78 -6.13 0.80
CA ILE A 443 -6.11 -4.90 1.54
C ILE A 443 -6.64 -3.85 0.58
N ILE A 444 -7.46 -2.92 1.07
CA ILE A 444 -7.86 -1.77 0.26
C ILE A 444 -6.62 -1.00 -0.21
N ASP A 445 -6.62 -0.51 -1.43
CA ASP A 445 -5.52 0.27 -2.01
C ASP A 445 -6.06 1.52 -2.71
N HIS A 446 -5.25 2.55 -2.79
CA HIS A 446 -5.53 3.82 -3.45
C HIS A 446 -4.32 4.36 -4.22
N LEU A 447 -3.24 3.56 -4.28
CA LEU A 447 -2.00 3.86 -4.96
C LEU A 447 -1.92 3.04 -6.26
N LEU A 448 -0.76 2.42 -6.54
CA LEU A 448 -0.49 1.83 -7.83
C LEU A 448 -1.42 0.67 -8.19
N TYR A 449 -1.81 -0.20 -7.25
CA TYR A 449 -2.64 -1.35 -7.62
C TYR A 449 -4.01 -0.91 -8.12
N SER A 450 -4.64 0.06 -7.46
CA SER A 450 -5.93 0.60 -7.86
C SER A 450 -5.87 1.29 -9.23
N ASP A 451 -4.79 2.02 -9.52
CA ASP A 451 -4.55 2.57 -10.85
C ASP A 451 -4.30 1.47 -11.90
N LEU A 452 -3.63 0.36 -11.54
CA LEU A 452 -3.45 -0.79 -12.43
C LEU A 452 -4.77 -1.48 -12.77
N LEU A 453 -5.78 -1.49 -11.89
CA LEU A 453 -7.11 -2.02 -12.21
C LEU A 453 -7.73 -1.24 -13.38
N LEU A 454 -7.62 0.09 -13.35
CA LEU A 454 -8.04 0.96 -14.45
C LEU A 454 -7.19 0.74 -15.71
N PHE A 455 -5.86 0.77 -15.62
CA PHE A 455 -4.98 0.69 -16.80
C PHE A 455 -5.08 -0.65 -17.53
N ARG A 456 -5.20 -1.75 -16.78
CA ARG A 456 -5.38 -3.09 -17.34
C ARG A 456 -6.73 -3.20 -18.05
N TRP A 457 -7.78 -2.62 -17.48
CA TRP A 457 -9.08 -2.55 -18.14
C TRP A 457 -9.04 -1.68 -19.40
N MET A 458 -8.48 -0.47 -19.34
CA MET A 458 -8.36 0.40 -20.53
C MET A 458 -7.61 -0.31 -21.66
N SER A 459 -6.54 -1.02 -21.32
CA SER A 459 -5.76 -1.81 -22.29
C SER A 459 -6.55 -2.99 -22.86
N SER A 460 -7.37 -3.69 -22.07
CA SER A 460 -8.21 -4.78 -22.56
C SER A 460 -9.33 -4.29 -23.48
N GLN A 461 -9.77 -3.04 -23.32
CA GLN A 461 -10.72 -2.37 -24.20
C GLN A 461 -10.06 -1.67 -25.40
N ASN A 462 -8.75 -1.86 -25.61
CA ASN A 462 -7.96 -1.24 -26.68
C ASN A 462 -7.98 0.30 -26.67
N ILE A 463 -8.26 0.92 -25.51
CA ILE A 463 -8.20 2.37 -25.33
C ILE A 463 -6.73 2.77 -25.37
N GLN A 464 -6.37 3.64 -26.33
CA GLN A 464 -5.00 4.06 -26.54
C GLN A 464 -4.70 5.34 -25.76
N TYR A 465 -3.64 5.33 -24.96
CA TYR A 465 -3.23 6.46 -24.13
C TYR A 465 -1.71 6.59 -24.02
N ASP A 466 -1.25 7.80 -23.70
CA ASP A 466 0.11 8.08 -23.26
C ASP A 466 0.11 8.35 -21.75
N CYS A 467 1.07 7.80 -21.00
CA CYS A 467 1.24 8.03 -19.58
C CYS A 467 2.32 9.07 -19.30
N TYR A 468 2.06 9.88 -18.29
CA TYR A 468 2.98 10.86 -17.73
C TYR A 468 2.95 10.79 -16.21
N ALA A 469 4.08 11.03 -15.55
CA ALA A 469 4.12 11.27 -14.11
C ALA A 469 3.79 12.73 -13.80
N ASP A 470 3.45 13.03 -12.55
CA ASP A 470 3.11 14.41 -12.17
C ASP A 470 4.28 15.39 -12.36
N ASN A 471 5.51 14.93 -12.16
CA ASN A 471 6.69 15.77 -12.35
C ASN A 471 6.90 16.13 -13.83
N ASP A 472 6.44 15.29 -14.78
CA ASP A 472 6.43 15.65 -16.21
C ASP A 472 5.42 16.78 -16.51
N LEU A 473 4.26 16.74 -15.85
CA LEU A 473 3.20 17.76 -15.96
C LEU A 473 3.66 19.08 -15.35
N HIS A 474 4.35 19.05 -14.21
CA HIS A 474 4.97 20.23 -13.63
C HIS A 474 6.06 20.80 -14.55
N ALA A 475 7.05 19.98 -14.93
CA ALA A 475 8.27 20.46 -15.58
C ALA A 475 8.04 20.89 -17.04
N THR A 476 7.21 20.16 -17.77
CA THR A 476 7.07 20.34 -19.23
C THR A 476 5.63 20.30 -19.75
N GLY A 477 4.64 20.28 -18.85
CA GLY A 477 3.21 20.15 -19.18
C GLY A 477 2.72 21.11 -20.24
N ALA A 478 3.07 22.39 -20.14
CA ALA A 478 2.70 23.41 -21.12
C ALA A 478 3.16 23.10 -22.57
N GLY A 479 4.24 22.33 -22.71
CA GLY A 479 4.78 21.94 -24.02
C GLY A 479 4.03 20.78 -24.66
N TRP A 480 3.68 19.76 -23.88
CA TRP A 480 3.11 18.51 -24.42
C TRP A 480 1.60 18.39 -24.24
N LEU A 481 0.99 18.95 -23.19
CA LEU A 481 -0.45 18.87 -22.90
C LEU A 481 -1.21 19.96 -23.65
N ARG A 482 -1.30 19.81 -24.98
CA ARG A 482 -1.95 20.77 -25.88
C ARG A 482 -3.07 20.13 -26.66
N THR A 483 -4.16 20.86 -26.84
CA THR A 483 -5.30 20.41 -27.65
C THR A 483 -4.97 20.49 -29.14
N PRO A 484 -5.73 19.79 -30.02
CA PRO A 484 -5.62 19.97 -31.47
C PRO A 484 -5.80 21.43 -31.91
N ALA A 485 -6.66 22.21 -31.24
CA ALA A 485 -6.84 23.64 -31.51
C ALA A 485 -5.56 24.45 -31.21
N GLN A 486 -4.73 23.98 -30.30
CA GLN A 486 -3.43 24.55 -29.99
C GLN A 486 -2.29 23.87 -30.76
N GLY A 487 -2.55 23.04 -31.77
CA GLY A 487 -1.52 22.30 -32.51
C GLY A 487 -0.88 21.13 -31.73
N GLY A 488 -1.51 20.68 -30.64
CA GLY A 488 -1.16 19.45 -29.93
C GLY A 488 -1.98 18.25 -30.39
N ASN A 489 -1.83 17.11 -29.69
CA ASN A 489 -2.51 15.86 -30.04
C ASN A 489 -3.59 15.42 -29.04
N TYR A 490 -3.61 15.98 -27.83
CA TYR A 490 -4.44 15.48 -26.75
C TYR A 490 -5.85 16.08 -26.78
N LYS A 491 -6.86 15.23 -26.87
CA LYS A 491 -8.27 15.61 -26.74
C LYS A 491 -8.73 15.54 -25.27
N ALA A 492 -8.15 14.64 -24.48
CA ALA A 492 -8.51 14.46 -23.08
C ALA A 492 -7.31 14.14 -22.19
N VAL A 493 -7.42 14.48 -20.91
CA VAL A 493 -6.54 14.01 -19.84
C VAL A 493 -7.35 13.23 -18.80
N VAL A 494 -6.80 12.11 -18.36
CA VAL A 494 -7.37 11.27 -17.30
C VAL A 494 -6.60 11.51 -16.00
N LEU A 495 -7.33 11.86 -14.95
CA LEU A 495 -6.88 11.84 -13.56
C LEU A 495 -7.44 10.59 -12.91
N THR A 496 -6.56 9.78 -12.32
CA THR A 496 -6.86 8.39 -11.94
C THR A 496 -7.38 8.30 -10.49
N THR A 497 -7.08 7.22 -9.76
CA THR A 497 -7.70 6.88 -8.47
C THR A 497 -7.53 7.94 -7.37
N HIS A 498 -6.30 8.42 -7.13
CA HIS A 498 -6.03 9.36 -6.03
C HIS A 498 -5.01 10.46 -6.40
N PRO A 499 -5.38 11.43 -7.25
CA PRO A 499 -4.51 12.52 -7.69
C PRO A 499 -4.55 13.69 -6.68
N GLU A 500 -4.22 13.46 -5.40
CA GLU A 500 -4.37 14.44 -4.31
C GLU A 500 -3.38 15.61 -4.38
N TYR A 501 -2.11 15.35 -4.72
CA TYR A 501 -1.02 16.31 -4.54
C TYR A 501 -0.55 16.97 -5.84
N PHE A 502 -0.68 18.30 -5.92
CA PHE A 502 -0.37 19.07 -7.12
C PHE A 502 0.56 20.25 -6.83
N THR A 503 1.45 20.56 -7.78
CA THR A 503 2.06 21.90 -7.82
C THR A 503 1.09 22.90 -8.41
N GLN A 504 1.26 24.19 -8.10
CA GLN A 504 0.50 25.27 -8.76
C GLN A 504 0.64 25.18 -10.29
N THR A 505 1.87 25.00 -10.80
CA THR A 505 2.17 24.87 -12.23
C THR A 505 1.44 23.70 -12.89
N ALA A 506 1.40 22.53 -12.24
CA ALA A 506 0.71 21.36 -12.78
C ALA A 506 -0.81 21.59 -12.86
N ARG A 507 -1.40 22.20 -11.82
CA ARG A 507 -2.80 22.60 -11.80
C ARG A 507 -3.12 23.60 -12.92
N ASP A 508 -2.27 24.61 -13.09
CA ASP A 508 -2.43 25.64 -14.13
C ASP A 508 -2.33 25.05 -15.54
N ASN A 509 -1.45 24.06 -15.75
CA ASN A 509 -1.35 23.34 -17.03
C ASN A 509 -2.65 22.58 -17.37
N ILE A 510 -3.30 21.92 -16.39
CA ILE A 510 -4.60 21.26 -16.60
C ILE A 510 -5.69 22.30 -16.88
N ALA A 511 -5.74 23.38 -16.11
CA ALA A 511 -6.72 24.45 -16.31
C ALA A 511 -6.57 25.09 -17.69
N ALA A 512 -5.33 25.36 -18.13
CA ALA A 512 -5.04 25.88 -19.46
C ALA A 512 -5.46 24.92 -20.56
N PHE A 513 -5.16 23.61 -20.41
CA PHE A 513 -5.63 22.59 -21.34
C PHE A 513 -7.16 22.58 -21.47
N GLN A 514 -7.86 22.58 -20.34
CA GLN A 514 -9.32 22.59 -20.30
C GLN A 514 -9.91 23.85 -20.95
N ASN A 515 -9.38 25.03 -20.61
CA ASN A 515 -9.82 26.31 -21.15
C ASN A 515 -9.60 26.44 -22.67
N ASN A 516 -8.77 25.58 -23.27
CA ASN A 516 -8.52 25.52 -24.70
C ASN A 516 -9.20 24.31 -25.40
N GLY A 517 -10.27 23.79 -24.81
CA GLY A 517 -11.11 22.72 -25.38
C GLY A 517 -10.75 21.31 -24.91
N GLY A 518 -9.75 21.17 -24.03
CA GLY A 518 -9.33 19.91 -23.46
C GLY A 518 -10.39 19.34 -22.52
N ARG A 519 -10.55 18.02 -22.55
CA ARG A 519 -11.58 17.31 -21.76
C ARG A 519 -10.94 16.67 -20.53
N ILE A 520 -11.59 16.76 -19.39
CA ILE A 520 -11.10 16.15 -18.14
C ILE A 520 -11.93 14.91 -17.83
N ILE A 521 -11.27 13.79 -17.60
CA ILE A 521 -11.88 12.56 -17.09
C ILE A 521 -11.26 12.30 -15.72
N TYR A 522 -12.05 12.39 -14.67
CA TYR A 522 -11.59 12.21 -13.30
C TYR A 522 -12.28 10.99 -12.67
N LEU A 523 -11.51 9.94 -12.41
CA LEU A 523 -12.01 8.62 -12.01
C LEU A 523 -11.74 8.27 -10.54
N GLY A 524 -11.34 9.28 -9.75
CA GLY A 524 -10.90 9.14 -8.37
C GLY A 524 -11.70 9.97 -7.37
N GLY A 525 -11.16 10.07 -6.15
CA GLY A 525 -11.62 10.94 -5.06
C GLY A 525 -10.46 11.80 -4.53
N ASN A 526 -10.78 12.91 -3.86
CA ASN A 526 -9.81 13.82 -3.24
C ASN A 526 -8.74 14.38 -4.21
N GLY A 527 -9.13 14.69 -5.45
CA GLY A 527 -8.22 15.11 -6.52
C GLY A 527 -7.91 16.61 -6.53
N ILE A 528 -6.66 16.98 -6.81
CA ILE A 528 -6.16 18.38 -6.84
C ILE A 528 -6.42 19.12 -5.51
N TYR A 529 -6.34 18.39 -4.40
CA TYR A 529 -6.73 18.88 -3.08
C TYR A 529 -5.63 19.72 -2.43
N GLU A 530 -4.41 19.16 -2.30
CA GLU A 530 -3.33 19.79 -1.56
C GLU A 530 -2.18 20.25 -2.48
N ARG A 531 -1.77 21.50 -2.30
CA ARG A 531 -0.62 22.10 -2.98
C ARG A 531 0.68 21.61 -2.35
N MET A 532 1.64 21.29 -3.21
CA MET A 532 3.02 20.98 -2.84
C MET A 532 4.01 21.67 -3.79
N GLN A 533 5.31 21.56 -3.49
CA GLN A 533 6.38 22.06 -4.34
C GLN A 533 7.43 20.96 -4.58
N TYR A 534 8.18 21.04 -5.69
CA TYR A 534 9.41 20.27 -5.82
C TYR A 534 10.59 21.08 -5.27
N THR A 535 11.63 20.38 -4.81
CA THR A 535 12.94 21.00 -4.63
C THR A 535 13.49 21.51 -5.98
N PRO A 536 14.40 22.50 -6.00
CA PRO A 536 14.91 23.07 -7.26
C PRO A 536 15.53 22.06 -8.23
N ASP A 537 16.10 20.97 -7.72
CA ASP A 537 16.65 19.85 -8.49
C ASP A 537 15.59 18.84 -8.98
N GLY A 538 14.37 18.89 -8.44
CA GLY A 538 13.26 18.01 -8.80
C GLY A 538 13.31 16.61 -8.17
N ASP A 539 14.26 16.34 -7.28
CA ASP A 539 14.50 15.02 -6.70
C ASP A 539 13.70 14.76 -5.40
N ALA A 540 13.04 15.78 -4.85
CA ALA A 540 12.19 15.67 -3.68
C ALA A 540 10.93 16.54 -3.76
N VAL A 541 9.93 16.15 -2.98
CA VAL A 541 8.68 16.88 -2.81
C VAL A 541 8.69 17.56 -1.45
N ILE A 542 8.37 18.85 -1.44
CA ILE A 542 8.16 19.68 -0.27
C ILE A 542 6.66 19.81 -0.06
N PHE A 543 6.17 19.23 1.02
CA PHE A 543 4.80 19.33 1.44
C PHE A 543 4.64 20.27 2.65
N ARG A 544 3.41 20.74 2.85
CA ARG A 544 3.03 21.75 3.86
C ARG A 544 3.61 23.13 3.58
N ARG A 545 2.97 24.14 4.16
CA ARG A 545 3.48 25.51 4.20
C ARG A 545 4.71 25.60 5.11
N PRO A 546 5.48 26.71 5.06
CA PRO A 546 6.63 26.91 5.95
C PRO A 546 6.30 26.81 7.45
N ASP A 547 5.06 27.10 7.84
CA ASP A 547 4.55 26.95 9.22
C ASP A 547 4.02 25.54 9.52
N GLY A 548 4.21 24.57 8.61
CA GLY A 548 3.76 23.19 8.74
C GLY A 548 2.26 22.94 8.55
N SER A 549 1.45 23.97 8.31
CA SER A 549 0.03 23.80 7.99
C SER A 549 -0.19 23.16 6.62
N ARG A 550 -1.36 22.53 6.41
CA ARG A 550 -1.75 22.02 5.08
C ARG A 550 -1.87 23.19 4.10
N ASP A 551 -1.49 22.98 2.85
CA ASP A 551 -1.71 24.00 1.80
C ASP A 551 -2.85 23.56 0.86
N VAL A 552 -4.09 23.60 1.35
CA VAL A 552 -5.25 23.18 0.56
C VAL A 552 -5.57 24.25 -0.49
N PHE A 553 -5.78 23.86 -1.75
CA PHE A 553 -6.04 24.83 -2.82
C PHE A 553 -7.31 25.66 -2.58
N ALA A 554 -8.36 25.03 -2.04
CA ALA A 554 -9.62 25.67 -1.70
C ALA A 554 -9.46 26.87 -0.74
N ASP A 555 -8.53 26.81 0.21
CA ASP A 555 -8.26 27.88 1.18
C ASP A 555 -7.75 29.18 0.51
N SER A 556 -7.24 29.06 -0.71
CA SER A 556 -6.78 30.17 -1.55
C SER A 556 -7.75 30.53 -2.69
N GLY A 557 -9.01 30.08 -2.61
CA GLY A 557 -10.03 30.33 -3.63
C GLY A 557 -9.82 29.53 -4.92
N GLN A 558 -9.00 28.48 -4.89
CA GLN A 558 -8.67 27.63 -6.04
C GLN A 558 -9.24 26.21 -5.91
N SER A 559 -10.48 26.10 -5.42
CA SER A 559 -11.12 24.79 -5.23
C SER A 559 -11.03 23.89 -6.47
N GLU A 560 -10.91 22.60 -6.20
CA GLU A 560 -10.93 21.46 -7.13
C GLU A 560 -12.09 21.59 -8.13
N SER A 561 -13.25 22.04 -7.65
CA SER A 561 -14.49 22.21 -8.43
C SER A 561 -14.34 23.11 -9.65
N GLN A 562 -13.37 24.03 -9.66
CA GLN A 562 -13.07 24.87 -10.83
C GLN A 562 -12.61 24.08 -12.07
N ILE A 563 -11.99 22.92 -11.83
CA ILE A 563 -11.47 22.00 -12.85
C ILE A 563 -12.31 20.72 -12.91
N LEU A 564 -12.66 20.14 -11.76
CA LEU A 564 -13.27 18.81 -11.64
C LEU A 564 -14.80 18.83 -11.53
N GLY A 565 -15.41 20.00 -11.31
CA GLY A 565 -16.84 20.14 -11.05
C GLY A 565 -17.29 19.67 -9.66
N VAL A 566 -16.42 19.02 -8.90
CA VAL A 566 -16.69 18.51 -7.54
C VAL A 566 -15.55 18.90 -6.60
N SER A 567 -15.78 18.76 -5.29
CA SER A 567 -14.76 18.93 -4.25
C SER A 567 -14.84 17.81 -3.22
N HIS A 568 -13.71 17.55 -2.57
CA HIS A 568 -13.63 16.59 -1.48
C HIS A 568 -14.69 16.85 -0.41
N PHE A 569 -15.38 15.78 0.00
CA PHE A 569 -16.45 15.78 0.97
C PHE A 569 -16.06 14.90 2.18
N PRO A 570 -15.50 15.51 3.25
CA PRO A 570 -14.99 14.78 4.43
C PRO A 570 -15.98 13.88 5.20
N PRO A 571 -17.29 14.19 5.33
CA PRO A 571 -18.18 13.49 6.26
C PRO A 571 -18.36 11.97 6.07
N THR A 572 -17.95 11.40 4.94
CA THR A 572 -18.11 9.97 4.60
C THR A 572 -16.80 9.20 4.55
N TYR A 573 -15.73 9.71 5.16
CA TYR A 573 -14.44 9.03 5.24
C TYR A 573 -14.59 7.56 5.70
N MET A 574 -13.96 6.64 4.96
CA MET A 574 -13.98 5.18 5.24
C MET A 574 -15.38 4.54 5.27
N SER A 575 -16.37 5.15 4.60
CA SER A 575 -17.62 4.49 4.24
C SER A 575 -17.58 3.99 2.80
N PHE A 576 -18.37 2.96 2.48
CA PHE A 576 -18.39 2.32 1.15
C PHE A 576 -19.82 1.91 0.79
N ALA A 577 -20.30 2.29 -0.39
CA ALA A 577 -21.63 1.99 -0.89
C ALA A 577 -21.64 1.89 -2.43
N PRO A 578 -22.65 1.25 -3.04
CA PRO A 578 -22.91 1.39 -4.47
C PRO A 578 -23.37 2.82 -4.82
N TYR A 579 -23.35 3.15 -6.12
CA TYR A 579 -24.03 4.31 -6.67
C TYR A 579 -25.49 3.99 -6.95
N GLU A 580 -26.37 4.98 -6.81
CA GLU A 580 -27.74 5.00 -7.31
C GLU A 580 -27.86 6.02 -8.45
N VAL A 581 -28.51 5.63 -9.54
CA VAL A 581 -28.70 6.50 -10.70
C VAL A 581 -29.69 7.61 -10.40
N ARG A 582 -29.28 8.85 -10.64
CA ARG A 582 -30.07 10.07 -10.46
C ARG A 582 -30.62 10.62 -11.77
N ASP A 583 -29.88 10.47 -12.86
CA ASP A 583 -30.29 10.97 -14.17
C ASP A 583 -29.87 10.05 -15.33
N THR A 584 -30.85 9.64 -16.14
CA THR A 584 -30.65 8.97 -17.43
C THR A 584 -31.21 9.76 -18.61
N GLY A 585 -31.81 10.93 -18.39
CA GLY A 585 -32.47 11.76 -19.38
C GLY A 585 -31.48 12.35 -20.39
N ASN A 586 -31.35 11.69 -21.54
CA ASN A 586 -30.43 12.07 -22.64
C ASN A 586 -28.94 12.17 -22.25
N ASN A 587 -28.52 11.58 -21.12
CA ASN A 587 -27.11 11.54 -20.76
C ASN A 587 -26.36 10.54 -21.66
N PRO A 588 -25.36 10.97 -22.45
CA PRO A 588 -24.66 10.08 -23.37
C PRO A 588 -23.86 8.97 -22.67
N PHE A 589 -23.57 9.11 -21.38
CA PHE A 589 -22.73 8.16 -20.65
C PHE A 589 -23.49 6.97 -20.11
N THR A 590 -24.79 7.08 -19.82
CA THR A 590 -25.63 5.96 -19.38
C THR A 590 -26.23 5.19 -20.56
N ALA A 591 -25.99 5.62 -21.80
CA ALA A 591 -26.51 4.95 -23.00
C ALA A 591 -26.04 3.49 -23.10
N GLY A 592 -27.00 2.57 -23.17
CA GLY A 592 -26.74 1.13 -23.33
C GLY A 592 -26.19 0.41 -22.09
N THR A 593 -26.26 1.02 -20.91
CA THR A 593 -25.96 0.34 -19.63
C THR A 593 -27.10 -0.56 -19.18
N GLY A 594 -28.33 -0.28 -19.62
CA GLY A 594 -29.55 -0.90 -19.11
C GLY A 594 -30.07 -0.31 -17.80
N LEU A 595 -29.38 0.70 -17.24
CA LEU A 595 -29.77 1.34 -16.00
C LEU A 595 -30.89 2.37 -16.21
N SER A 596 -31.78 2.44 -15.22
CA SER A 596 -32.84 3.44 -15.05
C SER A 596 -32.58 4.27 -13.79
N VAL A 597 -33.23 5.43 -13.67
CA VAL A 597 -33.21 6.22 -12.43
C VAL A 597 -33.69 5.36 -11.25
N GLY A 598 -32.94 5.36 -10.15
CA GLY A 598 -33.17 4.52 -8.97
C GLY A 598 -32.42 3.17 -8.98
N ASP A 599 -31.85 2.75 -10.10
CA ASP A 599 -31.05 1.52 -10.13
C ASP A 599 -29.71 1.72 -9.38
N SER A 600 -29.26 0.66 -8.70
CA SER A 600 -27.98 0.63 -8.02
C SER A 600 -26.92 -0.14 -8.81
N PHE A 601 -25.67 0.34 -8.80
CA PHE A 601 -24.53 -0.33 -9.43
C PHE A 601 -23.23 -0.10 -8.65
N GLY A 602 -22.20 -0.93 -8.87
CA GLY A 602 -20.93 -0.83 -8.18
C GLY A 602 -20.94 -1.37 -6.74
N SER A 603 -21.78 -2.38 -6.46
CA SER A 603 -21.85 -3.05 -5.15
C SER A 603 -20.69 -4.02 -4.90
N VAL A 604 -19.94 -4.37 -5.95
CA VAL A 604 -18.75 -5.22 -5.89
C VAL A 604 -17.55 -4.42 -6.39
N SER A 605 -16.56 -4.23 -5.53
CA SER A 605 -15.31 -3.55 -5.82
C SER A 605 -14.15 -4.29 -5.18
N TYR A 606 -12.95 -4.11 -5.74
CA TYR A 606 -11.72 -4.41 -5.02
C TYR A 606 -11.69 -3.68 -3.67
N ASP A 607 -12.02 -2.40 -3.68
CA ASP A 607 -12.14 -1.53 -2.50
C ASP A 607 -13.58 -1.53 -1.95
N ILE A 608 -14.15 -2.72 -1.77
CA ILE A 608 -15.46 -2.99 -1.15
C ILE A 608 -16.67 -2.58 -2.01
N ALA A 609 -16.82 -1.29 -2.35
CA ALA A 609 -17.88 -0.77 -3.22
C ALA A 609 -17.40 0.47 -4.01
N ALA A 610 -18.14 0.89 -5.03
CA ALA A 610 -17.72 1.91 -6.00
C ALA A 610 -17.71 3.35 -5.47
N SER A 611 -18.54 3.67 -4.46
CA SER A 611 -18.55 4.98 -3.80
C SER A 611 -18.04 4.85 -2.37
N GLY A 612 -16.80 5.23 -2.12
CA GLY A 612 -16.26 5.18 -0.78
C GLY A 612 -14.82 5.60 -0.59
N TRP A 613 -14.37 5.36 0.64
CA TRP A 613 -13.10 5.78 1.25
C TRP A 613 -12.96 7.29 1.37
N GLU A 614 -12.82 7.98 0.25
CA GLU A 614 -12.90 9.44 0.14
C GLU A 614 -13.74 9.74 -1.10
N VAL A 615 -14.66 10.68 -0.94
CA VAL A 615 -15.62 11.01 -1.99
C VAL A 615 -15.64 12.51 -2.22
N ASP A 616 -16.04 12.88 -3.44
CA ASP A 616 -16.18 14.25 -3.87
C ASP A 616 -17.63 14.51 -4.28
N ARG A 617 -18.11 15.73 -3.99
CA ARG A 617 -19.48 16.15 -4.27
C ARG A 617 -19.53 17.46 -5.06
N LEU A 618 -20.58 17.64 -5.84
CA LEU A 618 -20.88 18.85 -6.58
C LEU A 618 -21.01 20.02 -5.62
N GLN A 619 -20.33 21.12 -5.94
CA GLN A 619 -20.61 22.39 -5.28
C GLN A 619 -21.75 23.10 -6.02
N ALA A 620 -22.64 23.77 -5.28
CA ALA A 620 -23.83 24.44 -5.81
C ALA A 620 -23.54 25.51 -6.90
N ALA A 621 -22.28 25.90 -7.08
CA ALA A 621 -21.83 26.96 -7.98
C ALA A 621 -21.37 26.49 -9.37
N VAL A 622 -21.55 25.22 -9.78
CA VAL A 622 -21.11 24.73 -11.11
C VAL A 622 -22.27 24.74 -12.12
N PRO A 623 -22.36 25.74 -13.03
CA PRO A 623 -23.53 25.90 -13.88
C PRO A 623 -23.64 24.79 -14.92
N GLY A 624 -24.84 24.25 -15.10
CA GLY A 624 -25.14 23.23 -16.10
C GLY A 624 -24.60 21.83 -15.78
N ALA A 625 -23.99 21.62 -14.61
CA ALA A 625 -23.58 20.30 -14.16
C ALA A 625 -24.79 19.35 -14.04
N VAL A 626 -24.60 18.11 -14.48
CA VAL A 626 -25.60 17.04 -14.44
C VAL A 626 -25.13 15.97 -13.47
N LEU A 627 -25.94 15.70 -12.44
CA LEU A 627 -25.73 14.61 -11.49
C LEU A 627 -26.25 13.29 -12.10
N ILE A 628 -25.33 12.41 -12.48
CA ILE A 628 -25.63 11.12 -13.12
C ILE A 628 -26.04 10.09 -12.09
N ALA A 629 -25.26 9.99 -11.03
CA ALA A 629 -25.44 9.01 -9.96
C ALA A 629 -24.85 9.53 -8.65
N GLU A 630 -25.37 9.07 -7.52
CA GLU A 630 -24.89 9.41 -6.18
C GLU A 630 -24.65 8.14 -5.37
N GLY A 631 -23.56 8.10 -4.61
CA GLY A 631 -23.28 7.02 -3.68
C GLY A 631 -24.26 6.97 -2.51
N LEU A 632 -24.70 5.76 -2.16
CA LEU A 632 -25.63 5.50 -1.05
C LEU A 632 -24.95 5.46 0.34
N ASN A 633 -23.88 6.23 0.52
CA ASN A 633 -23.16 6.31 1.80
C ASN A 633 -24.03 7.02 2.86
N ASN A 634 -23.88 6.65 4.13
CA ASN A 634 -24.79 7.05 5.22
C ASN A 634 -25.01 8.57 5.41
N THR A 635 -24.06 9.41 4.99
CA THR A 635 -24.14 10.89 5.08
C THR A 635 -23.98 11.56 3.70
N GLY A 636 -24.25 10.79 2.64
CA GLY A 636 -24.18 11.19 1.24
C GLY A 636 -22.84 10.88 0.59
N GLY A 637 -22.88 10.13 -0.51
CA GLY A 637 -21.70 9.55 -1.16
C GLY A 637 -21.08 10.40 -2.25
N ALA A 638 -20.26 9.73 -3.06
CA ALA A 638 -19.67 10.31 -4.25
C ALA A 638 -20.73 10.73 -5.24
N GLU A 639 -20.55 11.89 -5.87
CA GLU A 639 -21.43 12.34 -6.93
C GLU A 639 -20.73 12.16 -8.28
N MET A 640 -21.28 11.28 -9.12
CA MET A 640 -20.86 11.11 -10.50
C MET A 640 -21.47 12.23 -11.33
N VAL A 641 -20.64 13.10 -11.89
CA VAL A 641 -21.06 14.36 -12.50
C VAL A 641 -20.55 14.48 -13.94
N TYR A 642 -21.38 15.05 -14.81
CA TYR A 642 -20.96 15.59 -16.09
C TYR A 642 -21.11 17.11 -16.11
N VAL A 643 -20.01 17.83 -16.37
CA VAL A 643 -20.03 19.27 -16.63
C VAL A 643 -19.94 19.49 -18.14
N PRO A 644 -20.98 20.03 -18.80
CA PRO A 644 -20.97 20.26 -20.24
C PRO A 644 -19.94 21.33 -20.64
N PRO A 645 -19.50 21.35 -21.91
CA PRO A 645 -18.52 22.33 -22.37
C PRO A 645 -19.13 23.73 -22.45
N VAL A 646 -18.32 24.75 -22.15
CA VAL A 646 -18.66 26.17 -22.33
C VAL A 646 -17.59 26.77 -23.22
N SER A 647 -17.82 26.77 -24.53
CA SER A 647 -16.81 27.10 -25.54
C SER A 647 -16.00 28.36 -25.20
N PRO A 648 -14.65 28.31 -25.21
CA PRO A 648 -13.80 27.19 -25.64
C PRO A 648 -13.50 26.14 -24.56
N LYS A 649 -13.99 26.29 -23.33
CA LYS A 649 -13.73 25.36 -22.22
C LYS A 649 -14.32 23.99 -22.48
N GLY A 650 -13.49 22.95 -22.42
CA GLY A 650 -13.91 21.56 -22.60
C GLY A 650 -14.70 21.01 -21.41
N TRP A 651 -15.33 19.86 -21.62
CA TRP A 651 -16.21 19.22 -20.64
C TRP A 651 -15.44 18.42 -19.59
N VAL A 652 -16.13 18.08 -18.50
CA VAL A 652 -15.60 17.26 -17.40
C VAL A 652 -16.53 16.08 -17.14
N PHE A 653 -15.97 14.88 -16.99
CA PHE A 653 -16.65 13.74 -16.39
C PHE A 653 -15.94 13.38 -15.10
N THR A 654 -16.70 13.19 -14.03
CA THR A 654 -16.18 12.87 -12.71
C THR A 654 -16.92 11.67 -12.12
N ALA A 655 -16.19 10.68 -11.59
CA ALA A 655 -16.75 9.62 -10.76
C ALA A 655 -16.87 10.04 -9.28
N GLY A 656 -15.90 10.84 -8.78
CA GLY A 656 -15.94 11.44 -7.45
C GLY A 656 -15.72 10.45 -6.30
N SER A 657 -15.11 9.30 -6.56
CA SER A 657 -14.78 8.32 -5.52
C SER A 657 -13.42 7.68 -5.72
N LEU A 658 -12.67 7.61 -4.62
CA LEU A 658 -11.39 6.94 -4.54
C LEU A 658 -11.50 5.42 -4.76
N SER A 659 -12.64 4.79 -4.45
CA SER A 659 -12.86 3.35 -4.65
C SER A 659 -13.47 2.97 -6.01
N PHE A 660 -13.77 3.96 -6.87
CA PHE A 660 -14.46 3.73 -8.15
C PHE A 660 -13.66 2.83 -9.10
N THR A 661 -12.37 3.12 -9.27
CA THR A 661 -11.47 2.32 -10.13
C THR A 661 -11.40 0.85 -9.73
N GLY A 662 -11.54 0.56 -8.44
CA GLY A 662 -11.61 -0.79 -7.89
C GLY A 662 -12.80 -1.61 -8.38
N SER A 663 -13.86 -0.96 -8.88
CA SER A 663 -15.09 -1.61 -9.36
C SER A 663 -15.08 -1.92 -10.85
N VAL A 664 -14.19 -1.25 -11.61
CA VAL A 664 -14.09 -1.37 -13.06
C VAL A 664 -13.93 -2.83 -13.54
N PRO A 665 -13.12 -3.69 -12.90
CA PRO A 665 -13.00 -5.09 -13.32
C PRO A 665 -14.26 -5.94 -13.10
N PHE A 666 -15.20 -5.51 -12.27
CA PHE A 666 -16.28 -6.33 -11.75
C PHE A 666 -17.68 -5.93 -12.21
N ASP A 667 -17.89 -4.65 -12.54
CA ASP A 667 -19.22 -4.11 -12.84
C ASP A 667 -19.37 -3.69 -14.32
N THR A 668 -20.23 -4.38 -15.06
CA THR A 668 -20.43 -4.13 -16.50
C THR A 668 -21.08 -2.78 -16.79
N ALA A 669 -21.89 -2.23 -15.89
CA ALA A 669 -22.49 -0.92 -16.08
C ALA A 669 -21.43 0.18 -15.95
N ILE A 670 -20.53 0.08 -14.97
CA ILE A 670 -19.35 0.95 -14.84
C ILE A 670 -18.49 0.88 -16.11
N GLN A 671 -18.17 -0.32 -16.58
CA GLN A 671 -17.39 -0.49 -17.81
C GLN A 671 -18.06 0.19 -19.00
N LYS A 672 -19.38 0.04 -19.14
CA LYS A 672 -20.14 0.64 -20.23
C LYS A 672 -20.18 2.18 -20.14
N ILE A 673 -20.35 2.74 -18.95
CA ILE A 673 -20.25 4.19 -18.71
C ILE A 673 -18.88 4.70 -19.17
N LEU A 674 -17.79 4.06 -18.74
CA LEU A 674 -16.45 4.48 -19.11
C LEU A 674 -16.19 4.36 -20.62
N LEU A 675 -16.65 3.30 -21.28
CA LEU A 675 -16.56 3.18 -22.74
C LEU A 675 -17.24 4.36 -23.44
N ASN A 676 -18.42 4.77 -22.98
CA ASN A 676 -19.12 5.93 -23.53
C ASN A 676 -18.36 7.25 -23.27
N VAL A 677 -17.78 7.42 -22.06
CA VAL A 677 -16.94 8.56 -21.70
C VAL A 677 -15.72 8.66 -22.61
N PHE A 678 -14.96 7.58 -22.77
CA PHE A 678 -13.76 7.55 -23.61
C PHE A 678 -14.10 7.74 -25.09
N ALA A 679 -15.19 7.14 -25.60
CA ALA A 679 -15.65 7.36 -26.97
C ALA A 679 -15.98 8.84 -27.22
N LYS A 680 -16.71 9.49 -26.31
CA LYS A 680 -16.99 10.93 -26.40
C LYS A 680 -15.72 11.78 -26.27
N ALA A 681 -14.73 11.31 -25.52
CA ALA A 681 -13.47 12.00 -25.30
C ALA A 681 -12.56 12.02 -26.53
N VAL A 682 -12.72 11.09 -27.47
CA VAL A 682 -11.92 11.03 -28.70
C VAL A 682 -12.70 11.35 -29.97
N ALA A 683 -14.03 11.45 -29.90
CA ALA A 683 -14.84 12.10 -30.93
C ALA A 683 -14.38 13.56 -31.11
#